data_AF-A0A8J3E6D7-F1
#
_entry.id   AF-A0A8J3E6D7-F1
#
_cell.length_a   1.000
_cell.length_b   1.000
_cell.length_c   1.000
_cell.angle_alpha   90.00
_cell.angle_beta   90.00
_cell.angle_gamma   90.00
#
_symmetry.space_group_name_H-M   'P 1'
#
loop_
_entity.id
_entity.type
_entity.pdbx_description
1 polymer ?
#
loop_
_entity_poly.entity_id
_entity_poly.type
_entity_poly.pdbx_seq_one_letter_code
_entity_poly.pdbx_strand_id
1 'polypeptide(L)'
;MSQAAAVDAPLVSLEDVHLSYGAHKILNGITLDVRRGAVVSIIGPSGSGKSTILRTINGLAVPERGRIFVGETAVHGLKTEAERVALRKRIGFVFQQYNLFPHLSVLDNITIAPVRILGERKADAEARARALIDRVRLTGKEHAYPGQLSGGQQQRVAIARALAMRPELVLFDEVTSALDPETVGEVLAVIRDLVKDGLTCILVTHEMRFAEEVSHEIVFTEHGEIVERGSARSIFHNPASPRTRAFIKGLGIKELDAGAMPAPAVANESTPPMTLTARLARLIATADPTASVEATEAARDAVLDFLACAFPGACDAGTATVWRTFAPLAGQGEAALIGRPERVDAATAALVNGHAGHALDYDDVHASVRGHPSTVILPALLAIVPRTNASATDFLAAYLVGLETMARLGLALGSRHYELGFHSTATLGTIAAAAAAARLLGLGEQRIAVALGLAATQSAGLRAQFGTDAKPLHAGLAARAGLTAALLAEAGLAGTAGILDGPIDFLSVFGAGAEAPERAVADWGAPWQILKPGLIFKEFACCTATHCAAEATLDLLAEAPIDVPAIERITVTFPPGGDAALTVREPTTGVDGRFSVEYVVASALIDGKLGVETFDDQPVRPDVQALLARVERRHDETAPRMSNDPATRFSVVEIDLTDGTRRVRRVASIRGAQDLRAKFRDAVGGDPALERLPDLVRTMRSTDDLRTLISLLNTVPSL
;
A
#
# COMPACT_ATOMS: atom_id res chain seq x y z
N MET A 1 -49.53 41.01 2.57
CA MET A 1 -49.11 39.65 3.01
C MET A 1 -47.63 39.42 2.70
N SER A 2 -46.68 40.20 3.25
CA SER A 2 -45.31 40.26 2.70
C SER A 2 -44.14 40.27 3.71
N GLN A 3 -44.34 39.95 5.00
CA GLN A 3 -43.21 39.91 5.96
C GLN A 3 -43.21 38.72 6.93
N ALA A 4 -44.26 37.88 6.95
CA ALA A 4 -44.32 36.70 7.82
C ALA A 4 -43.73 35.41 7.20
N ALA A 5 -43.47 35.39 5.88
CA ALA A 5 -43.01 34.18 5.17
C ALA A 5 -41.47 34.02 5.10
N ALA A 6 -40.70 35.06 5.44
CA ALA A 6 -39.24 35.03 5.34
C ALA A 6 -38.52 34.37 6.54
N VAL A 7 -39.26 34.00 7.60
CA VAL A 7 -38.68 33.51 8.86
C VAL A 7 -38.53 31.98 8.90
N ASP A 8 -39.09 31.25 7.92
CA ASP A 8 -39.10 29.76 7.93
C ASP A 8 -38.37 29.12 6.71
N ALA A 9 -37.63 29.91 5.93
CA ALA A 9 -36.86 29.38 4.79
C ALA A 9 -35.56 28.69 5.25
N PRO A 10 -35.19 27.52 4.68
CA PRO A 10 -33.96 26.83 5.06
C PRO A 10 -32.71 27.63 4.65
N LEU A 11 -31.66 27.57 5.49
CA LEU A 11 -30.35 28.12 5.16
C LEU A 11 -29.65 27.27 4.09
N VAL A 12 -29.80 25.95 4.15
CA VAL A 12 -29.26 25.03 3.14
C VAL A 12 -30.40 24.20 2.60
N SER A 13 -30.52 24.10 1.28
CA SER A 13 -31.50 23.22 0.63
C SER A 13 -30.82 22.43 -0.48
N LEU A 14 -30.95 21.10 -0.41
CA LEU A 14 -30.55 20.14 -1.45
C LEU A 14 -31.82 19.54 -2.01
N GLU A 15 -31.97 19.56 -3.33
CA GLU A 15 -33.14 19.07 -4.04
C GLU A 15 -32.71 18.06 -5.10
N ASP A 16 -33.04 16.78 -4.89
CA ASP A 16 -32.76 15.67 -5.83
C ASP A 16 -31.32 15.69 -6.36
N VAL A 17 -30.34 15.77 -5.45
CA VAL A 17 -28.92 15.93 -5.82
C VAL A 17 -28.29 14.57 -6.17
N HIS A 18 -27.71 14.50 -7.37
CA HIS A 18 -26.96 13.33 -7.87
C HIS A 18 -25.52 13.71 -8.21
N LEU A 19 -24.58 12.82 -7.90
CA LEU A 19 -23.17 12.97 -8.22
C LEU A 19 -22.51 11.60 -8.38
N SER A 20 -21.70 11.44 -9.43
CA SER A 20 -20.91 10.24 -9.70
C SER A 20 -19.42 10.61 -9.86
N TYR A 21 -18.53 9.65 -9.58
CA TYR A 21 -17.12 9.71 -9.97
C TYR A 21 -16.86 8.56 -10.95
N GLY A 22 -16.75 8.90 -12.25
CA GLY A 22 -16.71 7.88 -13.30
C GLY A 22 -18.01 7.06 -13.33
N ALA A 23 -17.91 5.74 -13.29
CA ALA A 23 -19.07 4.85 -13.26
C ALA A 23 -19.72 4.69 -11.87
N HIS A 24 -19.09 5.21 -10.81
CA HIS A 24 -19.55 5.01 -9.43
C HIS A 24 -20.46 6.15 -8.98
N LYS A 25 -21.74 5.83 -8.72
CA LYS A 25 -22.70 6.77 -8.13
C LYS A 25 -22.39 6.97 -6.64
N ILE A 26 -22.25 8.23 -6.23
CA ILE A 26 -21.91 8.60 -4.84
C ILE A 26 -23.09 9.25 -4.14
N LEU A 27 -23.83 10.13 -4.83
CA LEU A 27 -25.09 10.70 -4.36
C LEU A 27 -26.19 10.30 -5.35
N ASN A 28 -27.30 9.77 -4.85
CA ASN A 28 -28.42 9.23 -5.64
C ASN A 28 -29.75 9.86 -5.18
N GLY A 29 -29.94 11.16 -5.44
CA GLY A 29 -31.20 11.85 -5.15
C GLY A 29 -31.30 12.39 -3.72
N ILE A 30 -30.21 12.99 -3.22
CA ILE A 30 -30.17 13.58 -1.88
C ILE A 30 -31.08 14.82 -1.82
N THR A 31 -32.06 14.79 -0.91
CA THR A 31 -32.95 15.92 -0.61
C THR A 31 -32.90 16.24 0.89
N LEU A 32 -32.43 17.43 1.25
CA LEU A 32 -32.17 17.82 2.64
C LEU A 32 -32.29 19.34 2.83
N ASP A 33 -33.04 19.74 3.85
CA ASP A 33 -33.18 21.15 4.25
C ASP A 33 -32.61 21.37 5.65
N VAL A 34 -31.84 22.44 5.84
CA VAL A 34 -31.23 22.81 7.12
C VAL A 34 -31.62 24.25 7.46
N ARG A 35 -32.38 24.45 8.54
CA ARG A 35 -32.78 25.77 9.02
C ARG A 35 -31.64 26.51 9.72
N ARG A 36 -31.72 27.84 9.80
CA ARG A 36 -30.77 28.64 10.59
C ARG A 36 -30.82 28.24 12.07
N GLY A 37 -29.66 28.11 12.70
CA GLY A 37 -29.52 27.65 14.09
C GLY A 37 -29.76 26.15 14.29
N ALA A 38 -30.11 25.40 13.25
CA ALA A 38 -30.27 23.96 13.33
C ALA A 38 -28.90 23.25 13.33
N VAL A 39 -28.90 22.09 13.97
CA VAL A 39 -27.76 21.17 14.05
C VAL A 39 -28.20 19.86 13.45
N VAL A 40 -27.63 19.51 12.31
CA VAL A 40 -27.97 18.30 11.57
C VAL A 40 -26.77 17.38 11.54
N SER A 41 -26.90 16.17 12.10
CA SER A 41 -25.83 15.17 11.98
C SER A 41 -26.16 14.16 10.88
N ILE A 42 -25.19 13.93 10.00
CA ILE A 42 -25.25 12.92 8.94
C ILE A 42 -24.42 11.72 9.39
N ILE A 43 -25.08 10.58 9.57
CA ILE A 43 -24.49 9.32 10.02
C ILE A 43 -24.67 8.24 8.97
N GLY A 44 -23.82 7.22 9.00
CA GLY A 44 -23.93 6.08 8.10
C GLY A 44 -22.59 5.42 7.80
N PRO A 45 -22.60 4.22 7.19
CA PRO A 45 -21.40 3.47 6.89
C PRO A 45 -20.42 4.24 5.99
N SER A 46 -19.15 3.84 5.98
CA SER A 46 -18.15 4.40 5.08
C SER A 46 -18.58 4.24 3.62
N GLY A 47 -18.31 5.25 2.79
CA GLY A 47 -18.72 5.25 1.37
C GLY A 47 -20.19 5.65 1.09
N SER A 48 -20.98 6.02 2.10
CA SER A 48 -22.37 6.45 1.94
C SER A 48 -22.58 7.87 1.38
N GLY A 49 -21.52 8.61 1.08
CA GLY A 49 -21.60 9.95 0.47
C GLY A 49 -21.60 11.14 1.45
N LYS A 50 -21.46 10.91 2.77
CA LYS A 50 -21.51 11.96 3.82
C LYS A 50 -20.60 13.17 3.57
N SER A 51 -19.30 12.96 3.40
CA SER A 51 -18.33 14.03 3.10
C SER A 51 -18.60 14.67 1.73
N THR A 52 -19.11 13.90 0.77
CA THR A 52 -19.50 14.40 -0.55
C THR A 52 -20.67 15.37 -0.46
N ILE A 53 -21.66 15.12 0.41
CA ILE A 53 -22.75 16.06 0.70
C ILE A 53 -22.20 17.39 1.22
N LEU A 54 -21.25 17.36 2.16
CA LEU A 54 -20.63 18.61 2.65
C LEU A 54 -19.86 19.34 1.55
N ARG A 55 -19.12 18.60 0.72
CA ARG A 55 -18.33 19.17 -0.39
C ARG A 55 -19.21 19.79 -1.48
N THR A 56 -20.39 19.23 -1.76
CA THR A 56 -21.33 19.82 -2.72
C THR A 56 -21.98 21.09 -2.17
N ILE A 57 -22.31 21.13 -0.87
CA ILE A 57 -22.81 22.35 -0.19
C ILE A 57 -21.79 23.51 -0.27
N ASN A 58 -20.50 23.21 -0.06
CA ASN A 58 -19.43 24.22 -0.10
C ASN A 58 -18.91 24.54 -1.52
N GLY A 59 -19.50 23.95 -2.57
CA GLY A 59 -19.08 24.15 -3.96
C GLY A 59 -17.66 23.61 -4.27
N LEU A 60 -17.22 22.58 -3.55
CA LEU A 60 -15.99 21.82 -3.83
C LEU A 60 -16.26 20.68 -4.83
N ALA A 61 -17.48 20.14 -4.84
CA ALA A 61 -17.96 19.18 -5.84
C ALA A 61 -19.20 19.76 -6.53
N VAL A 62 -19.29 19.60 -7.86
CA VAL A 62 -20.42 20.12 -8.66
C VAL A 62 -21.37 18.97 -8.96
N PRO A 63 -22.65 19.05 -8.55
CA PRO A 63 -23.60 17.97 -8.81
C PRO A 63 -23.87 17.81 -10.32
N GLU A 64 -24.13 16.58 -10.74
CA GLU A 64 -24.51 16.25 -12.14
C GLU A 64 -25.98 16.61 -12.40
N ARG A 65 -26.81 16.47 -11.37
CA ARG A 65 -28.25 16.75 -11.37
C ARG A 65 -28.68 17.22 -9.98
N GLY A 66 -29.77 17.98 -9.95
CA GLY A 66 -30.35 18.51 -8.71
C GLY A 66 -29.95 19.95 -8.46
N ARG A 67 -30.53 20.53 -7.41
CA ARG A 67 -30.29 21.93 -7.04
C ARG A 67 -29.79 22.02 -5.62
N ILE A 68 -28.82 22.89 -5.41
CA ILE A 68 -28.26 23.20 -4.09
C ILE A 68 -28.33 24.70 -3.89
N PHE A 69 -28.87 25.11 -2.75
CA PHE A 69 -28.99 26.50 -2.31
C PHE A 69 -28.38 26.70 -0.93
N VAL A 70 -27.63 27.79 -0.74
CA VAL A 70 -27.14 28.26 0.56
C VAL A 70 -27.55 29.72 0.75
N GLY A 71 -28.60 29.95 1.55
CA GLY A 71 -29.37 31.18 1.55
C GLY A 71 -29.91 31.45 0.15
N GLU A 72 -29.62 32.63 -0.40
CA GLU A 72 -30.03 33.01 -1.75
C GLU A 72 -29.06 32.50 -2.84
N THR A 73 -27.95 31.85 -2.48
CA THR A 73 -26.91 31.42 -3.44
C THR A 73 -27.21 30.04 -4.02
N ALA A 74 -27.46 29.97 -5.34
CA ALA A 74 -27.58 28.73 -6.08
C ALA A 74 -26.18 28.11 -6.38
N VAL A 75 -25.75 27.17 -5.54
CA VAL A 75 -24.38 26.59 -5.57
C VAL A 75 -24.10 25.84 -6.88
N HIS A 76 -25.09 25.12 -7.40
CA HIS A 76 -25.02 24.39 -8.67
C HIS A 76 -24.82 25.31 -9.89
N GLY A 77 -25.14 26.60 -9.78
CA GLY A 77 -25.02 27.60 -10.85
C GLY A 77 -23.72 28.41 -10.83
N LEU A 78 -22.82 28.19 -9.87
CA LEU A 78 -21.59 28.97 -9.72
C LEU A 78 -20.58 28.60 -10.82
N LYS A 79 -20.17 29.58 -11.63
CA LYS A 79 -19.28 29.38 -12.79
C LYS A 79 -17.88 29.90 -12.57
N THR A 80 -17.72 30.92 -11.74
CA THR A 80 -16.46 31.64 -11.53
C THR A 80 -15.88 31.38 -10.15
N GLU A 81 -14.56 31.56 -10.01
CA GLU A 81 -13.92 31.45 -8.70
C GLU A 81 -14.36 32.57 -7.75
N ALA A 82 -14.66 33.77 -8.27
CA ALA A 82 -15.16 34.89 -7.46
C ALA A 82 -16.50 34.55 -6.79
N GLU A 83 -17.42 33.91 -7.53
CA GLU A 83 -18.69 33.42 -7.00
C GLU A 83 -18.49 32.33 -5.93
N ARG A 84 -17.55 31.40 -6.14
CA ARG A 84 -17.20 30.36 -5.15
C ARG A 84 -16.58 30.95 -3.89
N VAL A 85 -15.70 31.94 -4.02
CA VAL A 85 -15.11 32.67 -2.89
C VAL A 85 -16.18 33.43 -2.12
N ALA A 86 -17.14 34.07 -2.80
CA ALA A 86 -18.25 34.76 -2.14
C ALA A 86 -19.12 33.79 -1.29
N LEU A 87 -19.39 32.59 -1.80
CA LEU A 87 -20.05 31.52 -1.03
C LEU A 87 -19.19 31.09 0.18
N ARG A 88 -17.92 30.75 -0.06
CA ARG A 88 -17.00 30.21 0.96
C ARG A 88 -16.66 31.20 2.08
N LYS A 89 -16.83 32.52 1.86
CA LYS A 89 -16.75 33.52 2.95
C LYS A 89 -17.83 33.33 4.01
N ARG A 90 -18.97 32.73 3.66
CA ARG A 90 -20.13 32.52 4.52
C ARG A 90 -20.19 31.11 5.12
N ILE A 91 -19.32 30.18 4.68
CA ILE A 91 -19.29 28.78 5.12
C ILE A 91 -17.94 28.48 5.77
N GLY A 92 -17.97 28.04 7.03
CA GLY A 92 -16.80 27.47 7.70
C GLY A 92 -16.73 25.98 7.38
N PHE A 93 -15.59 25.49 6.89
CA PHE A 93 -15.39 24.06 6.67
C PHE A 93 -14.27 23.56 7.58
N VAL A 94 -14.59 22.59 8.42
CA VAL A 94 -13.63 21.90 9.28
C VAL A 94 -13.48 20.48 8.74
N PHE A 95 -12.34 20.21 8.13
CA PHE A 95 -12.03 18.94 7.49
C PHE A 95 -11.61 17.88 8.52
N GLN A 96 -11.65 16.62 8.09
CA GLN A 96 -11.13 15.47 8.81
C GLN A 96 -9.62 15.59 9.10
N GLN A 97 -8.87 16.14 8.14
CA GLN A 97 -7.48 16.53 8.33
C GLN A 97 -7.40 18.01 8.73
N TYR A 98 -6.55 18.35 9.70
CA TYR A 98 -6.43 19.71 10.26
C TYR A 98 -6.20 20.79 9.19
N ASN A 99 -5.48 20.42 8.12
CA ASN A 99 -5.12 21.29 7.00
C ASN A 99 -4.54 22.65 7.44
N LEU A 100 -3.81 22.67 8.56
CA LEU A 100 -3.10 23.86 9.04
C LEU A 100 -1.88 24.12 8.15
N PHE A 101 -1.54 25.40 7.96
CA PHE A 101 -0.33 25.77 7.26
C PHE A 101 0.87 25.53 8.20
N PRO A 102 1.77 24.57 7.90
CA PRO A 102 2.80 24.13 8.84
C PRO A 102 3.85 25.20 9.14
N HIS A 103 4.02 26.16 8.22
CA HIS A 103 4.96 27.27 8.31
C HIS A 103 4.38 28.52 9.01
N LEU A 104 3.11 28.48 9.42
CA LEU A 104 2.44 29.59 10.12
C LEU A 104 2.21 29.22 11.59
N SER A 105 2.29 30.20 12.49
CA SER A 105 1.91 30.00 13.89
C SER A 105 0.39 29.75 14.04
N VAL A 106 -0.08 29.40 15.24
CA VAL A 106 -1.52 29.30 15.54
C VAL A 106 -2.24 30.62 15.24
N LEU A 107 -1.69 31.74 15.72
CA LEU A 107 -2.27 33.07 15.50
C LEU A 107 -2.31 33.40 14.00
N ASP A 108 -1.24 33.09 13.26
CA ASP A 108 -1.17 33.36 11.82
C ASP A 108 -2.13 32.46 11.02
N ASN A 109 -2.26 31.18 11.41
CA ASN A 109 -3.22 30.25 10.81
C ASN A 109 -4.66 30.76 10.94
N ILE A 110 -5.02 31.37 12.06
CA ILE A 110 -6.38 31.88 12.32
C ILE A 110 -6.59 33.23 11.63
N THR A 111 -5.57 34.08 11.54
CA THR A 111 -5.70 35.45 11.02
C THR A 111 -5.50 35.59 9.51
N ILE A 112 -4.86 34.62 8.84
CA ILE A 112 -4.52 34.72 7.42
C ILE A 112 -5.73 35.00 6.52
N ALA A 113 -6.84 34.30 6.73
CA ALA A 113 -8.04 34.45 5.89
C ALA A 113 -8.79 35.77 6.17
N PRO A 114 -9.06 36.18 7.43
CA PRO A 114 -9.62 37.50 7.72
C PRO A 114 -8.82 38.66 7.10
N VAL A 115 -7.48 38.61 7.16
CA VAL A 115 -6.62 39.66 6.61
C VAL A 115 -6.60 39.62 5.07
N ARG A 116 -6.35 38.46 4.47
CA ARG A 116 -6.14 38.35 3.01
C ARG A 116 -7.43 38.35 2.21
N ILE A 117 -8.53 37.84 2.77
CA ILE A 117 -9.77 37.54 2.03
C ILE A 117 -10.91 38.49 2.41
N LEU A 118 -11.00 38.90 3.68
CA LEU A 118 -11.97 39.91 4.14
C LEU A 118 -11.39 41.33 4.14
N GLY A 119 -10.07 41.48 3.99
CA GLY A 119 -9.40 42.78 4.02
C GLY A 119 -9.44 43.46 5.39
N GLU A 120 -9.63 42.68 6.46
CA GLU A 120 -9.69 43.21 7.82
C GLU A 120 -8.30 43.70 8.26
N ARG A 121 -8.27 44.75 9.10
CA ARG A 121 -7.00 45.22 9.67
C ARG A 121 -6.41 44.11 10.54
N LYS A 122 -5.11 43.87 10.39
CA LYS A 122 -4.38 42.81 11.11
C LYS A 122 -4.63 42.85 12.62
N ALA A 123 -4.61 44.04 13.23
CA ALA A 123 -4.85 44.21 14.67
C ALA A 123 -6.24 43.71 15.10
N ASP A 124 -7.29 43.98 14.31
CA ASP A 124 -8.65 43.55 14.62
C ASP A 124 -8.80 42.02 14.44
N ALA A 125 -8.14 41.47 13.42
CA ALA A 125 -8.10 40.03 13.17
C ALA A 125 -7.34 39.29 14.28
N GLU A 126 -6.19 39.80 14.73
CA GLU A 126 -5.40 39.23 15.83
C GLU A 126 -6.16 39.27 17.16
N ALA A 127 -6.85 40.39 17.47
CA ALA A 127 -7.67 40.49 18.67
C ALA A 127 -8.79 39.43 18.69
N ARG A 128 -9.48 39.24 17.56
CA ARG A 128 -10.49 38.18 17.40
C ARG A 128 -9.88 36.79 17.49
N ALA A 129 -8.73 36.57 16.84
CA ALA A 129 -8.05 35.28 16.86
C ALA A 129 -7.66 34.88 18.28
N ARG A 130 -7.17 35.82 19.11
CA ARG A 130 -6.87 35.56 20.53
C ARG A 130 -8.11 35.18 21.34
N ALA A 131 -9.24 35.85 21.11
CA ALA A 131 -10.51 35.46 21.74
C ALA A 131 -10.97 34.05 21.30
N LEU A 132 -10.75 33.68 20.03
CA LEU A 132 -11.06 32.34 19.53
C LEU A 132 -10.11 31.28 20.09
N ILE A 133 -8.81 31.58 20.20
CA ILE A 133 -7.80 30.71 20.83
C ILE A 133 -8.18 30.40 22.28
N ASP A 134 -8.62 31.41 23.03
CA ASP A 134 -9.11 31.24 24.40
C ASP A 134 -10.38 30.38 24.45
N ARG A 135 -11.36 30.67 23.57
CA ARG A 135 -12.60 29.90 23.47
C ARG A 135 -12.38 28.43 23.13
N VAL A 136 -11.35 28.12 22.32
CA VAL A 136 -10.96 26.73 22.03
C VAL A 136 -9.92 26.17 23.01
N ARG A 137 -9.69 26.84 24.14
CA ARG A 137 -8.82 26.40 25.25
C ARG A 137 -7.36 26.19 24.84
N LEU A 138 -6.82 27.10 24.02
CA LEU A 138 -5.43 27.09 23.52
C LEU A 138 -4.62 28.32 23.96
N THR A 139 -5.03 29.01 25.02
CA THR A 139 -4.34 30.17 25.58
C THR A 139 -2.86 29.85 25.88
N GLY A 140 -1.95 30.71 25.43
CA GLY A 140 -0.50 30.49 25.55
C GLY A 140 0.13 29.68 24.40
N LYS A 141 -0.66 29.25 23.40
CA LYS A 141 -0.18 28.56 22.18
C LYS A 141 -0.19 29.44 20.94
N GLU A 142 -0.38 30.74 21.07
CA GLU A 142 -0.55 31.69 19.96
C GLU A 142 0.62 31.65 18.97
N HIS A 143 1.82 31.44 19.49
CA HIS A 143 3.07 31.41 18.72
C HIS A 143 3.57 29.99 18.42
N ALA A 144 2.84 28.96 18.84
CA ALA A 144 3.19 27.58 18.50
C ALA A 144 2.95 27.31 17.01
N TYR A 145 3.75 26.42 16.43
CA TYR A 145 3.55 25.90 15.08
C TYR A 145 2.77 24.58 15.12
N PRO A 146 2.08 24.18 14.04
CA PRO A 146 1.29 22.94 14.02
C PRO A 146 2.06 21.70 14.48
N GLY A 147 3.33 21.55 14.11
CA GLY A 147 4.17 20.43 14.54
C GLY A 147 4.47 20.38 16.04
N GLN A 148 4.13 21.42 16.80
CA GLN A 148 4.30 21.52 18.26
C GLN A 148 2.98 21.29 19.03
N LEU A 149 1.89 20.93 18.33
CA LEU A 149 0.56 20.74 18.88
C LEU A 149 0.12 19.28 18.75
N SER A 150 -0.60 18.77 19.75
CA SER A 150 -1.27 17.47 19.64
C SER A 150 -2.37 17.49 18.58
N GLY A 151 -2.82 16.32 18.10
CA GLY A 151 -3.90 16.22 17.11
C GLY A 151 -5.15 17.00 17.52
N GLY A 152 -5.62 16.80 18.77
CA GLY A 152 -6.79 17.53 19.28
C GLY A 152 -6.56 19.04 19.43
N GLN A 153 -5.33 19.48 19.71
CA GLN A 153 -4.98 20.90 19.67
C GLN A 153 -5.03 21.44 18.23
N GLN A 154 -4.47 20.73 17.26
CA GLN A 154 -4.52 21.13 15.85
C GLN A 154 -5.96 21.20 15.32
N GLN A 155 -6.83 20.26 15.71
CA GLN A 155 -8.24 20.30 15.35
C GLN A 155 -8.94 21.54 15.91
N ARG A 156 -8.66 21.91 17.17
CA ARG A 156 -9.20 23.13 17.79
C ARG A 156 -8.71 24.40 17.11
N VAL A 157 -7.47 24.44 16.65
CA VAL A 157 -6.97 25.54 15.79
C VAL A 157 -7.74 25.59 14.46
N ALA A 158 -8.02 24.43 13.85
CA ALA A 158 -8.78 24.36 12.61
C ALA A 158 -10.23 24.89 12.78
N ILE A 159 -10.87 24.56 13.91
CA ILE A 159 -12.18 25.10 14.30
C ILE A 159 -12.09 26.61 14.48
N ALA A 160 -11.13 27.11 15.27
CA ALA A 160 -10.94 28.54 15.48
C ALA A 160 -10.70 29.30 14.16
N ARG A 161 -9.90 28.74 13.24
CA ARG A 161 -9.67 29.30 11.91
C ARG A 161 -10.95 29.39 11.08
N ALA A 162 -11.79 28.36 11.09
CA ALA A 162 -13.08 28.40 10.40
C ALA A 162 -14.01 29.48 10.97
N LEU A 163 -14.03 29.64 12.30
CA LEU A 163 -14.85 30.64 12.99
C LEU A 163 -14.36 32.08 12.80
N ALA A 164 -13.06 32.29 12.56
CA ALA A 164 -12.49 33.62 12.35
C ALA A 164 -13.13 34.38 11.17
N MET A 165 -13.66 33.64 10.19
CA MET A 165 -14.38 34.15 9.03
C MET A 165 -15.83 34.57 9.32
N ARG A 166 -16.35 34.35 10.54
CA ARG A 166 -17.74 34.61 10.94
C ARG A 166 -18.78 33.95 10.01
N PRO A 167 -18.72 32.62 9.84
CA PRO A 167 -19.60 31.92 8.91
C PRO A 167 -21.05 31.86 9.41
N GLU A 168 -22.01 31.81 8.47
CA GLU A 168 -23.43 31.55 8.74
C GLU A 168 -23.71 30.04 8.95
N LEU A 169 -22.85 29.18 8.40
CA LEU A 169 -22.93 27.73 8.40
C LEU A 169 -21.55 27.14 8.67
N VAL A 170 -21.45 26.17 9.59
CA VAL A 170 -20.22 25.38 9.78
C VAL A 170 -20.46 23.92 9.42
N LEU A 171 -19.58 23.40 8.57
CA LEU A 171 -19.57 22.00 8.13
C LEU A 171 -18.42 21.29 8.84
N PHE A 172 -18.75 20.25 9.61
CA PHE A 172 -17.78 19.41 10.30
C PHE A 172 -17.72 18.04 9.61
N ASP A 173 -16.57 17.67 9.07
CA ASP A 173 -16.36 16.41 8.35
C ASP A 173 -15.47 15.47 9.17
N GLU A 174 -16.09 14.55 9.93
CA GLU A 174 -15.41 13.52 10.74
C GLU A 174 -14.26 14.05 11.63
N VAL A 175 -14.50 15.20 12.26
CA VAL A 175 -13.46 15.99 12.95
C VAL A 175 -12.81 15.33 14.17
N THR A 176 -13.31 14.17 14.61
CA THR A 176 -12.74 13.38 15.70
C THR A 176 -12.06 12.09 15.24
N SER A 177 -12.16 11.70 13.96
CA SER A 177 -11.73 10.37 13.50
C SER A 177 -10.22 10.17 13.50
N ALA A 178 -9.43 11.25 13.47
CA ALA A 178 -7.97 11.24 13.45
C ALA A 178 -7.35 11.58 14.81
N LEU A 179 -8.13 11.49 15.89
CA LEU A 179 -7.75 11.90 17.25
C LEU A 179 -7.64 10.72 18.20
N ASP A 180 -6.68 10.79 19.12
CA ASP A 180 -6.59 9.85 20.23
C ASP A 180 -7.79 9.98 21.18
N PRO A 181 -8.29 8.89 21.79
CA PRO A 181 -9.48 8.89 22.65
C PRO A 181 -9.47 9.94 23.76
N GLU A 182 -8.28 10.26 24.30
CA GLU A 182 -8.10 11.26 25.36
C GLU A 182 -8.42 12.68 24.89
N THR A 183 -8.22 12.99 23.61
CA THR A 183 -8.38 14.34 23.05
C THR A 183 -9.71 14.55 22.31
N VAL A 184 -10.43 13.48 21.98
CA VAL A 184 -11.76 13.53 21.34
C VAL A 184 -12.74 14.35 22.19
N GLY A 185 -12.81 14.07 23.49
CA GLY A 185 -13.73 14.74 24.41
C GLY A 185 -13.51 16.26 24.48
N GLU A 186 -12.26 16.71 24.37
CA GLU A 186 -11.92 18.12 24.38
C GLU A 186 -12.38 18.84 23.10
N VAL A 187 -12.29 18.19 21.94
CA VAL A 187 -12.78 18.74 20.66
C VAL A 187 -14.30 18.77 20.65
N LEU A 188 -14.95 17.68 21.07
CA LEU A 188 -16.41 17.62 21.17
C LEU A 188 -16.99 18.67 22.13
N ALA A 189 -16.29 18.96 23.24
CA ALA A 189 -16.69 20.03 24.15
C ALA A 189 -16.71 21.40 23.46
N VAL A 190 -15.70 21.72 22.64
CA VAL A 190 -15.69 22.96 21.87
C VAL A 190 -16.87 23.02 20.89
N ILE A 191 -17.14 21.93 20.16
CA ILE A 191 -18.27 21.88 19.22
C ILE A 191 -19.61 22.04 19.96
N ARG A 192 -19.76 21.42 21.13
CA ARG A 192 -20.93 21.56 22.00
C ARG A 192 -21.17 23.02 22.40
N ASP A 193 -20.12 23.73 22.79
CA ASP A 193 -20.22 25.14 23.16
C ASP A 193 -20.61 26.01 21.95
N LEU A 194 -20.08 25.73 20.76
CA LEU A 194 -20.47 26.42 19.52
C LEU A 194 -21.94 26.18 19.16
N VAL A 195 -22.42 24.95 19.33
CA VAL A 195 -23.83 24.60 19.09
C VAL A 195 -24.75 25.34 20.06
N LYS A 196 -24.40 25.40 21.35
CA LYS A 196 -25.18 26.13 22.37
C LYS A 196 -25.31 27.61 22.05
N ASP A 197 -24.32 28.20 21.39
CA ASP A 197 -24.33 29.60 20.97
C ASP A 197 -25.19 29.87 19.71
N GLY A 198 -25.94 28.87 19.24
CA GLY A 198 -26.93 29.02 18.16
C GLY A 198 -26.34 28.96 16.75
N LEU A 199 -25.13 28.40 16.60
CA LEU A 199 -24.48 28.25 15.30
C LEU A 199 -25.19 27.21 14.43
N THR A 200 -25.43 27.53 13.16
CA THR A 200 -25.96 26.54 12.21
C THR A 200 -24.87 25.56 11.81
N CYS A 201 -25.08 24.26 12.03
CA CYS A 201 -24.04 23.25 11.83
C CYS A 201 -24.56 22.01 11.10
N ILE A 202 -23.74 21.47 10.18
CA ILE A 202 -23.93 20.11 9.65
C ILE A 202 -22.70 19.30 10.04
N LEU A 203 -22.93 18.16 10.70
CA LEU A 203 -21.87 17.33 11.27
C LEU A 203 -21.90 15.94 10.66
N VAL A 204 -20.80 15.52 10.05
CA VAL A 204 -20.54 14.12 9.75
C VAL A 204 -19.72 13.56 10.89
N THR A 205 -20.22 12.53 11.57
CA THR A 205 -19.56 11.98 12.76
C THR A 205 -19.87 10.50 12.96
N HIS A 206 -18.94 9.82 13.64
CA HIS A 206 -19.15 8.47 14.19
C HIS A 206 -19.39 8.49 15.71
N GLU A 207 -19.34 9.67 16.33
CA GLU A 207 -19.59 9.87 17.77
C GLU A 207 -21.10 9.90 18.05
N MET A 208 -21.75 8.74 18.04
CA MET A 208 -23.22 8.65 18.09
C MET A 208 -23.85 9.29 19.32
N ARG A 209 -23.25 9.11 20.51
CA ARG A 209 -23.73 9.74 21.75
C ARG A 209 -23.68 11.26 21.66
N PHE A 210 -22.65 11.80 21.02
CA PHE A 210 -22.53 13.23 20.80
C PHE A 210 -23.56 13.71 19.78
N ALA A 211 -23.71 13.01 18.66
CA ALA A 211 -24.72 13.31 17.66
C ALA A 211 -26.14 13.30 18.26
N GLU A 212 -26.43 12.32 19.10
CA GLU A 212 -27.69 12.21 19.84
C GLU A 212 -27.93 13.39 20.79
N GLU A 213 -26.87 13.85 21.47
CA GLU A 213 -26.94 14.95 22.44
C GLU A 213 -27.19 16.31 21.80
N VAL A 214 -26.53 16.62 20.67
CA VAL A 214 -26.47 17.99 20.14
C VAL A 214 -27.34 18.24 18.90
N SER A 215 -27.82 17.18 18.23
CA SER A 215 -28.49 17.33 16.94
C SER A 215 -30.01 17.52 17.08
N HIS A 216 -30.53 18.48 16.33
CA HIS A 216 -31.97 18.66 16.15
C HIS A 216 -32.53 17.59 15.20
N GLU A 217 -31.76 17.24 14.18
CA GLU A 217 -32.10 16.22 13.18
C GLU A 217 -30.90 15.32 12.90
N ILE A 218 -31.17 14.03 12.77
CA ILE A 218 -30.21 13.01 12.34
C ILE A 218 -30.64 12.51 10.97
N VAL A 219 -29.69 12.41 10.06
CA VAL A 219 -29.85 11.91 8.70
C VAL A 219 -29.00 10.66 8.55
N PHE A 220 -29.63 9.50 8.38
CA PHE A 220 -28.94 8.26 8.11
C PHE A 220 -28.83 8.04 6.59
N THR A 221 -27.59 7.96 6.10
CA THR A 221 -27.29 7.77 4.68
C THR A 221 -26.67 6.40 4.42
N GLU A 222 -27.10 5.72 3.37
CA GLU A 222 -26.52 4.46 2.89
C GLU A 222 -26.61 4.41 1.36
N HIS A 223 -25.61 3.83 0.69
CA HIS A 223 -25.57 3.71 -0.79
C HIS A 223 -25.82 5.02 -1.57
N GLY A 224 -25.47 6.17 -0.98
CA GLY A 224 -25.66 7.47 -1.60
C GLY A 224 -27.09 8.02 -1.50
N GLU A 225 -27.95 7.42 -0.67
CA GLU A 225 -29.33 7.84 -0.43
C GLU A 225 -29.55 8.21 1.03
N ILE A 226 -30.52 9.09 1.30
CA ILE A 226 -31.04 9.29 2.66
C ILE A 226 -32.06 8.19 2.92
N VAL A 227 -31.69 7.24 3.77
CA VAL A 227 -32.52 6.08 4.11
C VAL A 227 -33.54 6.44 5.19
N GLU A 228 -33.15 7.26 6.16
CA GLU A 228 -34.04 7.72 7.21
C GLU A 228 -33.57 9.07 7.75
N ARG A 229 -34.51 9.94 8.14
CA ARG A 229 -34.21 11.20 8.81
C ARG A 229 -35.27 11.50 9.88
N GLY A 230 -34.86 12.14 10.96
CA GLY A 230 -35.77 12.54 12.02
C GLY A 230 -35.04 13.07 13.25
N SER A 231 -35.77 13.27 14.34
CA SER A 231 -35.16 13.65 15.62
C SER A 231 -34.12 12.62 16.07
N ALA A 232 -33.11 13.05 16.85
CA ALA A 232 -32.15 12.14 17.46
C ALA A 232 -32.84 10.98 18.19
N ARG A 233 -33.87 11.30 19.00
CA ARG A 233 -34.65 10.30 19.73
C ARG A 233 -35.30 9.25 18.82
N SER A 234 -35.89 9.68 17.70
CA SER A 234 -36.52 8.73 16.76
C SER A 234 -35.49 7.84 16.08
N ILE A 235 -34.35 8.39 15.65
CA ILE A 235 -33.33 7.59 14.94
C ILE A 235 -32.59 6.62 15.88
N PHE A 236 -32.22 7.06 17.08
CA PHE A 236 -31.41 6.24 18.00
C PHE A 236 -32.22 5.26 18.85
N HIS A 237 -33.49 5.56 19.15
CA HIS A 237 -34.30 4.70 20.04
C HIS A 237 -35.52 4.06 19.37
N ASN A 238 -36.01 4.59 18.26
CA ASN A 238 -37.16 4.01 17.56
C ASN A 238 -37.04 4.12 16.04
N PRO A 239 -35.95 3.61 15.42
CA PRO A 239 -35.73 3.74 13.99
C PRO A 239 -36.81 2.96 13.23
N ALA A 240 -37.44 3.65 12.27
CA ALA A 240 -38.48 3.10 11.41
C ALA A 240 -37.87 2.20 10.32
N SER A 241 -36.69 2.55 9.80
CA SER A 241 -36.03 1.74 8.77
C SER A 241 -35.32 0.53 9.38
N PRO A 242 -35.53 -0.68 8.84
CA PRO A 242 -34.78 -1.87 9.23
C PRO A 242 -33.25 -1.69 9.10
N ARG A 243 -32.80 -0.89 8.12
CA ARG A 243 -31.36 -0.62 7.91
C ARG A 243 -30.79 0.30 8.98
N THR A 244 -31.48 1.39 9.31
CA THR A 244 -31.10 2.27 10.42
C THR A 244 -31.07 1.48 11.73
N ARG A 245 -32.07 0.62 11.99
CA ARG A 245 -32.10 -0.25 13.16
C ARG A 245 -30.91 -1.19 13.23
N ALA A 246 -30.56 -1.83 12.11
CA ALA A 246 -29.40 -2.70 12.03
C ALA A 246 -28.10 -1.93 12.27
N PHE A 247 -27.96 -0.74 11.71
CA PHE A 247 -26.82 0.15 11.91
C PHE A 247 -26.66 0.55 13.38
N ILE A 248 -27.72 1.07 14.01
CA ILE A 248 -27.71 1.47 15.43
C ILE A 248 -27.44 0.27 16.35
N LYS A 249 -28.03 -0.89 16.08
CA LYS A 249 -27.78 -2.13 16.84
C LYS A 249 -26.32 -2.58 16.74
N GLY A 250 -25.72 -2.46 15.56
CA GLY A 250 -24.30 -2.77 15.34
C GLY A 250 -23.34 -1.89 16.16
N LEU A 251 -23.80 -0.73 16.64
CA LEU A 251 -23.03 0.22 17.44
C LEU A 251 -23.15 -0.01 18.95
N GLY A 252 -23.89 -1.03 19.40
CA GLY A 252 -23.98 -1.42 20.81
C GLY A 252 -24.75 -0.43 21.71
N ILE A 253 -25.60 0.43 21.13
CA ILE A 253 -26.47 1.35 21.87
C ILE A 253 -27.63 0.54 22.48
N LYS A 254 -27.70 0.45 23.81
CA LYS A 254 -28.77 -0.27 24.52
C LYS A 254 -30.10 0.50 24.39
N GLU A 255 -31.14 -0.14 23.89
CA GLU A 255 -32.52 0.35 24.00
C GLU A 255 -32.93 0.39 25.49
N LEU A 256 -33.63 1.46 25.90
CA LEU A 256 -34.26 1.52 27.23
C LEU A 256 -35.56 0.72 27.19
N ASP A 257 -35.65 -0.27 28.07
CA ASP A 257 -36.79 -1.18 28.23
C ASP A 257 -38.14 -0.46 28.32
N ALA A 258 -39.05 -0.83 27.41
CA ALA A 258 -40.48 -0.59 27.59
C ALA A 258 -41.25 -1.89 27.30
N GLY A 259 -41.65 -2.57 28.38
CA GLY A 259 -42.88 -3.36 28.46
C GLY A 259 -42.93 -4.68 27.68
N ALA A 260 -42.91 -5.78 28.42
CA ALA A 260 -43.07 -7.16 27.97
C ALA A 260 -44.24 -7.41 27.01
N MET A 261 -44.01 -8.21 25.96
CA MET A 261 -44.92 -9.21 25.36
C MET A 261 -44.11 -10.19 24.46
N PRO A 262 -44.61 -11.42 24.18
CA PRO A 262 -43.81 -12.64 24.19
C PRO A 262 -43.05 -12.93 22.89
N ALA A 263 -42.02 -13.78 23.04
CA ALA A 263 -41.09 -14.21 22.00
C ALA A 263 -41.77 -14.76 20.73
N PRO A 264 -41.31 -14.37 19.53
CA PRO A 264 -41.49 -15.17 18.34
C PRO A 264 -40.19 -15.92 18.00
N ALA A 265 -40.42 -17.20 17.68
CA ALA A 265 -39.65 -18.13 16.86
C ALA A 265 -38.17 -17.81 16.55
N VAL A 266 -37.33 -18.77 16.94
CA VAL A 266 -35.97 -19.00 16.42
C VAL A 266 -35.97 -18.92 14.89
N ALA A 267 -35.61 -17.77 14.35
CA ALA A 267 -35.21 -17.62 12.96
C ALA A 267 -33.68 -17.59 12.95
N ASN A 268 -33.10 -18.53 12.20
CA ASN A 268 -31.67 -18.77 12.05
C ASN A 268 -30.81 -17.50 12.23
N GLU A 269 -29.89 -17.58 13.20
CA GLU A 269 -28.74 -16.69 13.28
C GLU A 269 -27.99 -16.74 11.93
N SER A 270 -28.18 -15.73 11.09
CA SER A 270 -27.21 -15.46 10.05
C SER A 270 -25.97 -14.90 10.75
N THR A 271 -24.89 -15.68 10.70
CA THR A 271 -23.56 -15.30 11.16
C THR A 271 -23.23 -13.87 10.71
N PRO A 272 -22.74 -12.97 11.59
CA PRO A 272 -22.27 -11.67 11.15
C PRO A 272 -21.28 -11.84 9.99
N PRO A 273 -21.30 -10.97 8.96
CA PRO A 273 -20.41 -11.11 7.81
C PRO A 273 -18.95 -11.15 8.31
N MET A 274 -18.20 -12.15 7.85
CA MET A 274 -16.80 -12.32 8.23
C MET A 274 -16.01 -11.05 7.90
N THR A 275 -15.24 -10.55 8.87
CA THR A 275 -14.25 -9.47 8.70
C THR A 275 -13.28 -9.79 7.56
N LEU A 276 -12.68 -8.78 6.94
CA LEU A 276 -11.70 -8.92 5.85
C LEU A 276 -10.52 -9.82 6.27
N THR A 277 -9.96 -9.62 7.47
CA THR A 277 -8.86 -10.48 7.97
C THR A 277 -9.31 -11.93 8.11
N ALA A 278 -10.51 -12.17 8.64
CA ALA A 278 -11.07 -13.52 8.77
C ALA A 278 -11.35 -14.17 7.40
N ARG A 279 -11.86 -13.42 6.42
CA ARG A 279 -12.04 -13.89 5.03
C ARG A 279 -10.70 -14.30 4.41
N LEU A 280 -9.67 -13.46 4.55
CA LEU A 280 -8.33 -13.77 4.06
C LEU A 280 -7.75 -15.00 4.76
N ALA A 281 -7.86 -15.08 6.08
CA ALA A 281 -7.37 -16.22 6.86
C ALA A 281 -8.06 -17.53 6.45
N ARG A 282 -9.36 -17.50 6.18
CA ARG A 282 -10.10 -18.63 5.63
C ARG A 282 -9.61 -19.02 4.24
N LEU A 283 -9.44 -18.06 3.33
CA LEU A 283 -8.90 -18.33 1.99
C LEU A 283 -7.51 -18.99 2.07
N ILE A 284 -6.62 -18.51 2.94
CA ILE A 284 -5.31 -19.12 3.21
C ILE A 284 -5.47 -20.55 3.74
N ALA A 285 -6.38 -20.76 4.71
CA ALA A 285 -6.59 -22.06 5.35
C ALA A 285 -7.20 -23.12 4.43
N THR A 286 -8.06 -22.73 3.48
CA THR A 286 -8.90 -23.67 2.73
C THR A 286 -8.59 -23.75 1.24
N ALA A 287 -7.77 -22.85 0.69
CA ALA A 287 -7.45 -22.90 -0.74
C ALA A 287 -6.76 -24.22 -1.13
N ASP A 288 -7.06 -24.70 -2.34
CA ASP A 288 -6.37 -25.81 -3.00
C ASP A 288 -5.73 -25.30 -4.30
N PRO A 289 -4.58 -24.62 -4.22
CA PRO A 289 -3.87 -24.14 -5.41
C PRO A 289 -3.36 -25.29 -6.29
N THR A 290 -3.15 -26.48 -5.73
CA THR A 290 -2.61 -27.65 -6.42
C THR A 290 -3.61 -28.29 -7.38
N ALA A 291 -4.90 -27.93 -7.30
CA ALA A 291 -5.89 -28.24 -8.33
C ALA A 291 -5.54 -27.63 -9.70
N SER A 292 -4.75 -26.54 -9.73
CA SER A 292 -4.17 -26.01 -10.97
C SER A 292 -2.78 -26.62 -11.20
N VAL A 293 -2.69 -27.49 -12.20
CA VAL A 293 -1.41 -28.05 -12.65
C VAL A 293 -0.48 -26.93 -13.12
N GLU A 294 -0.99 -25.95 -13.85
CA GLU A 294 -0.18 -24.82 -14.34
C GLU A 294 0.39 -23.99 -13.18
N ALA A 295 -0.41 -23.69 -12.14
CA ALA A 295 0.09 -22.97 -10.97
C ALA A 295 1.15 -23.77 -10.22
N THR A 296 0.98 -25.09 -10.14
CA THR A 296 1.95 -25.99 -9.50
C THR A 296 3.27 -26.05 -10.27
N GLU A 297 3.24 -26.09 -11.59
CA GLU A 297 4.46 -26.06 -12.41
C GLU A 297 5.13 -24.68 -12.34
N ALA A 298 4.37 -23.58 -12.38
CA ALA A 298 4.92 -22.24 -12.18
C ALA A 298 5.57 -22.07 -10.78
N ALA A 299 5.04 -22.74 -9.75
CA ALA A 299 5.65 -22.77 -8.43
C ALA A 299 6.99 -23.53 -8.41
N ARG A 300 7.15 -24.59 -9.21
CA ARG A 300 8.45 -25.29 -9.36
C ARG A 300 9.47 -24.41 -10.04
N ASP A 301 9.04 -23.69 -11.07
CA ASP A 301 9.86 -22.72 -11.78
C ASP A 301 10.36 -21.63 -10.81
N ALA A 302 9.49 -21.11 -9.95
CA ALA A 302 9.88 -20.14 -8.93
C ALA A 302 10.86 -20.70 -7.88
N VAL A 303 10.69 -21.97 -7.47
CA VAL A 303 11.65 -22.64 -6.58
C VAL A 303 13.00 -22.78 -7.25
N LEU A 304 13.04 -23.20 -8.52
CA LEU A 304 14.28 -23.35 -9.28
C LEU A 304 14.98 -22.00 -9.48
N ASP A 305 14.23 -20.96 -9.85
CA ASP A 305 14.73 -19.59 -10.01
C ASP A 305 15.33 -19.05 -8.70
N PHE A 306 14.62 -19.23 -7.59
CA PHE A 306 15.13 -18.82 -6.27
C PHE A 306 16.44 -19.53 -5.92
N LEU A 307 16.55 -20.84 -6.18
CA LEU A 307 17.79 -21.57 -5.91
C LEU A 307 18.93 -21.11 -6.84
N ALA A 308 18.64 -20.82 -8.10
CA ALA A 308 19.61 -20.23 -9.03
C ALA A 308 20.16 -18.90 -8.51
N CYS A 309 19.38 -18.15 -7.74
CA CYS A 309 19.82 -16.89 -7.13
C CYS A 309 20.51 -17.10 -5.77
N ALA A 310 19.98 -18.00 -4.95
CA ALA A 310 20.41 -18.19 -3.57
C ALA A 310 21.76 -18.89 -3.44
N PHE A 311 22.11 -19.84 -4.31
CA PHE A 311 23.42 -20.50 -4.28
C PHE A 311 24.58 -19.53 -4.53
N PRO A 312 24.64 -18.79 -5.65
CA PRO A 312 25.69 -17.78 -5.84
C PRO A 312 25.56 -16.63 -4.83
N GLY A 313 24.34 -16.25 -4.45
CA GLY A 313 24.11 -15.25 -3.41
C GLY A 313 24.59 -15.67 -2.01
N ALA A 314 24.80 -16.96 -1.75
CA ALA A 314 25.38 -17.44 -0.49
C ALA A 314 26.88 -17.11 -0.37
N CYS A 315 27.55 -16.96 -1.52
CA CYS A 315 28.95 -16.57 -1.66
C CYS A 315 29.17 -15.05 -1.64
N ASP A 316 28.10 -14.25 -1.76
CA ASP A 316 28.14 -12.79 -1.73
C ASP A 316 28.71 -12.25 -0.40
N ALA A 317 29.51 -11.19 -0.48
CA ALA A 317 30.18 -10.57 0.67
C ALA A 317 29.20 -9.99 1.70
N GLY A 318 28.07 -9.45 1.25
CA GLY A 318 26.97 -9.00 2.10
C GLY A 318 26.34 -10.16 2.86
N THR A 319 26.07 -11.29 2.17
CA THR A 319 25.55 -12.51 2.81
C THR A 319 26.54 -13.06 3.84
N ALA A 320 27.84 -13.09 3.52
CA ALA A 320 28.88 -13.49 4.45
C ALA A 320 28.92 -12.59 5.70
N THR A 321 28.69 -11.28 5.53
CA THR A 321 28.60 -10.31 6.63
C THR A 321 27.38 -10.56 7.52
N VAL A 322 26.21 -10.82 6.93
CA VAL A 322 25.00 -11.20 7.68
C VAL A 322 25.26 -12.50 8.46
N TRP A 323 25.80 -13.52 7.82
CA TRP A 323 26.11 -14.79 8.49
C TRP A 323 27.08 -14.59 9.66
N ARG A 324 28.22 -13.93 9.46
CA ARG A 324 29.19 -13.66 10.54
C ARG A 324 28.58 -12.93 11.73
N THR A 325 27.59 -12.08 11.49
CA THR A 325 26.87 -11.33 12.53
C THR A 325 25.93 -12.22 13.33
N PHE A 326 25.20 -13.11 12.67
CA PHE A 326 24.18 -13.95 13.31
C PHE A 326 24.68 -15.33 13.73
N ALA A 327 25.81 -15.81 13.22
CA ALA A 327 26.38 -17.12 13.60
C ALA A 327 26.56 -17.28 15.12
N PRO A 328 27.06 -16.27 15.88
CA PRO A 328 27.16 -16.39 17.34
C PRO A 328 25.81 -16.37 18.07
N LEU A 329 24.76 -15.89 17.42
CA LEU A 329 23.40 -15.79 17.96
C LEU A 329 22.51 -16.96 17.51
N ALA A 330 22.98 -17.76 16.55
CA ALA A 330 22.24 -18.85 15.96
C ALA A 330 21.97 -19.94 17.00
N GLY A 331 20.71 -20.33 17.12
CA GLY A 331 20.31 -21.50 17.89
C GLY A 331 20.63 -22.80 17.15
N GLN A 332 20.62 -23.90 17.88
CA GLN A 332 20.68 -25.23 17.27
C GLN A 332 19.36 -25.53 16.54
N GLY A 333 19.45 -26.17 15.37
CA GLY A 333 18.28 -26.59 14.61
C GLY A 333 18.66 -27.38 13.36
N GLU A 334 17.64 -27.82 12.63
CA GLU A 334 17.80 -28.63 11.41
C GLU A 334 17.62 -27.83 10.12
N ALA A 335 17.38 -26.51 10.20
CA ALA A 335 17.17 -25.67 9.03
C ALA A 335 18.49 -25.49 8.29
N ALA A 336 18.50 -25.80 6.99
CA ALA A 336 19.69 -25.71 6.15
C ALA A 336 20.00 -24.25 5.78
N LEU A 337 21.29 -23.88 5.81
CA LEU A 337 21.79 -22.69 5.15
C LEU A 337 22.17 -23.04 3.71
N ILE A 338 21.59 -22.34 2.74
CA ILE A 338 21.85 -22.58 1.32
C ILE A 338 23.32 -22.25 1.02
N GLY A 339 24.01 -23.14 0.30
CA GLY A 339 25.41 -22.94 -0.10
C GLY A 339 26.42 -23.08 1.05
N ARG A 340 26.00 -23.60 2.21
CA ARG A 340 26.78 -23.62 3.45
C ARG A 340 26.60 -24.94 4.20
N PRO A 341 27.63 -25.50 4.86
CA PRO A 341 27.50 -26.78 5.55
C PRO A 341 26.64 -26.72 6.83
N GLU A 342 26.42 -25.53 7.40
CA GLU A 342 25.77 -25.37 8.70
C GLU A 342 24.26 -25.61 8.68
N ARG A 343 23.74 -26.13 9.79
CA ARG A 343 22.31 -26.16 10.13
C ARG A 343 22.07 -25.40 11.41
N VAL A 344 21.02 -24.59 11.42
CA VAL A 344 20.72 -23.64 12.50
C VAL A 344 19.23 -23.63 12.81
N ASP A 345 18.82 -22.81 13.78
CA ASP A 345 17.42 -22.53 14.03
C ASP A 345 16.73 -21.91 12.78
N ALA A 346 15.43 -22.14 12.66
CA ALA A 346 14.68 -21.74 11.48
C ALA A 346 14.62 -20.22 11.26
N ALA A 347 14.66 -19.41 12.33
CA ALA A 347 14.61 -17.96 12.22
C ALA A 347 15.92 -17.40 11.65
N THR A 348 17.07 -17.93 12.08
CA THR A 348 18.39 -17.58 11.52
C THR A 348 18.51 -18.06 10.07
N ALA A 349 18.07 -19.29 9.77
CA ALA A 349 18.11 -19.80 8.39
C ALA A 349 17.25 -18.97 7.43
N ALA A 350 16.02 -18.61 7.81
CA ALA A 350 15.15 -17.76 6.99
C ALA A 350 15.79 -16.40 6.68
N LEU A 351 16.48 -15.81 7.66
CA LEU A 351 17.19 -14.54 7.49
C LEU A 351 18.34 -14.65 6.47
N VAL A 352 19.24 -15.61 6.69
CA VAL A 352 20.45 -15.75 5.87
C VAL A 352 20.09 -16.17 4.45
N ASN A 353 19.18 -17.14 4.29
CA ASN A 353 18.75 -17.62 2.98
C ASN A 353 17.94 -16.57 2.21
N GLY A 354 17.13 -15.75 2.89
CA GLY A 354 16.42 -14.64 2.24
C GLY A 354 17.33 -13.49 1.82
N HIS A 355 18.40 -13.23 2.58
CA HIS A 355 19.44 -12.33 2.12
C HIS A 355 20.15 -12.90 0.88
N ALA A 356 20.59 -14.16 0.94
CA ALA A 356 21.28 -14.83 -0.17
C ALA A 356 20.46 -14.80 -1.46
N GLY A 357 19.17 -15.15 -1.41
CA GLY A 357 18.29 -15.13 -2.58
C GLY A 357 18.14 -13.75 -3.23
N HIS A 358 18.29 -12.65 -2.47
CA HIS A 358 18.13 -11.29 -2.99
C HIS A 358 19.46 -10.56 -3.21
N ALA A 359 20.59 -11.13 -2.80
CA ALA A 359 21.90 -10.47 -2.77
C ALA A 359 22.33 -9.93 -4.13
N LEU A 360 22.06 -10.69 -5.20
CA LEU A 360 22.50 -10.40 -6.56
C LEU A 360 21.50 -9.56 -7.37
N ASP A 361 20.34 -9.22 -6.79
CA ASP A 361 19.19 -8.65 -7.52
C ASP A 361 18.78 -9.47 -8.76
N TYR A 362 18.99 -10.79 -8.71
CA TYR A 362 18.79 -11.73 -9.81
C TYR A 362 17.47 -12.53 -9.73
N ASP A 363 16.79 -12.39 -8.60
CA ASP A 363 15.54 -13.04 -8.24
C ASP A 363 14.33 -12.46 -8.97
N ASP A 364 13.25 -13.22 -8.94
CA ASP A 364 11.98 -12.85 -9.57
C ASP A 364 11.38 -11.52 -9.12
N VAL A 365 10.49 -10.99 -9.96
CA VAL A 365 9.62 -9.86 -9.62
C VAL A 365 8.17 -10.17 -9.95
N HIS A 366 7.26 -9.54 -9.21
CA HIS A 366 5.83 -9.66 -9.46
C HIS A 366 5.17 -8.28 -9.55
N ALA A 367 4.42 -8.02 -10.63
CA ALA A 367 3.87 -6.70 -10.91
C ALA A 367 2.85 -6.23 -9.86
N SER A 368 1.95 -7.11 -9.41
CA SER A 368 0.96 -6.78 -8.35
C SER A 368 1.61 -6.50 -7.00
N VAL A 369 2.79 -7.05 -6.75
CA VAL A 369 3.56 -6.85 -5.50
C VAL A 369 4.41 -5.59 -5.59
N ARG A 370 4.94 -5.28 -6.78
CA ARG A 370 5.99 -4.29 -7.00
C ARG A 370 7.24 -4.59 -6.14
N GLY A 371 7.61 -5.86 -6.12
CA GLY A 371 8.70 -6.41 -5.30
C GLY A 371 9.01 -7.86 -5.66
N HIS A 372 9.77 -8.52 -4.78
CA HIS A 372 10.37 -9.84 -5.01
C HIS A 372 9.78 -10.86 -4.03
N PRO A 373 8.72 -11.59 -4.42
CA PRO A 373 8.00 -12.44 -3.46
C PRO A 373 8.78 -13.70 -3.05
N SER A 374 9.44 -14.38 -3.99
CA SER A 374 10.01 -15.71 -3.73
C SER A 374 11.18 -15.69 -2.77
N THR A 375 12.00 -14.63 -2.84
CA THR A 375 13.14 -14.42 -1.94
C THR A 375 12.74 -14.13 -0.48
N VAL A 376 11.44 -14.00 -0.20
CA VAL A 376 10.91 -13.85 1.17
C VAL A 376 10.17 -15.11 1.60
N ILE A 377 9.28 -15.63 0.73
CA ILE A 377 8.39 -16.73 1.07
C ILE A 377 9.15 -18.07 1.13
N LEU A 378 10.00 -18.36 0.14
CA LEU A 378 10.71 -19.65 0.07
C LEU A 378 11.71 -19.84 1.21
N PRO A 379 12.54 -18.86 1.61
CA PRO A 379 13.40 -19.01 2.78
C PRO A 379 12.63 -19.35 4.07
N ALA A 380 11.47 -18.71 4.29
CA ALA A 380 10.64 -19.00 5.45
C ALA A 380 10.08 -20.43 5.42
N LEU A 381 9.61 -20.90 4.26
CA LEU A 381 9.13 -22.26 4.08
C LEU A 381 10.25 -23.30 4.22
N LEU A 382 11.36 -23.14 3.48
CA LEU A 382 12.48 -24.07 3.52
C LEU A 382 13.07 -24.20 4.93
N ALA A 383 13.10 -23.11 5.70
CA ALA A 383 13.60 -23.13 7.07
C ALA A 383 12.68 -23.88 8.05
N ILE A 384 11.36 -23.92 7.81
CA ILE A 384 10.42 -24.60 8.70
C ILE A 384 10.09 -26.04 8.29
N VAL A 385 10.33 -26.41 7.03
CA VAL A 385 10.09 -27.78 6.50
C VAL A 385 10.62 -28.89 7.44
N PRO A 386 11.84 -28.84 8.00
CA PRO A 386 12.34 -29.89 8.89
C PRO A 386 11.48 -30.16 10.13
N ARG A 387 10.68 -29.18 10.59
CA ARG A 387 9.75 -29.33 11.72
C ARG A 387 8.39 -29.92 11.33
N THR A 388 8.18 -30.23 10.06
CA THR A 388 6.90 -30.68 9.52
C THR A 388 7.04 -32.05 8.84
N ASN A 389 5.92 -32.73 8.61
CA ASN A 389 5.84 -33.91 7.74
C ASN A 389 5.28 -33.57 6.34
N ALA A 390 5.40 -32.30 5.93
CA ALA A 390 4.85 -31.82 4.67
C ALA A 390 5.44 -32.57 3.46
N SER A 391 4.60 -32.85 2.47
CA SER A 391 5.05 -33.30 1.15
C SER A 391 5.56 -32.12 0.32
N ALA A 392 6.29 -32.39 -0.77
CA ALA A 392 6.62 -31.35 -1.75
C ALA A 392 5.37 -30.67 -2.31
N THR A 393 4.24 -31.39 -2.40
CA THR A 393 2.95 -30.83 -2.83
C THR A 393 2.42 -29.81 -1.82
N ASP A 394 2.48 -30.11 -0.52
CA ASP A 394 2.07 -29.18 0.55
C ASP A 394 2.96 -27.93 0.58
N PHE A 395 4.27 -28.11 0.38
CA PHE A 395 5.24 -27.02 0.28
C PHE A 395 4.92 -26.07 -0.90
N LEU A 396 4.65 -26.61 -2.09
CA LEU A 396 4.27 -25.81 -3.25
C LEU A 396 2.92 -25.11 -3.05
N ALA A 397 1.96 -25.77 -2.40
CA ALA A 397 0.67 -25.17 -2.05
C ALA A 397 0.83 -23.99 -1.08
N ALA A 398 1.67 -24.13 -0.06
CA ALA A 398 1.97 -23.06 0.89
C ALA A 398 2.67 -21.87 0.21
N TYR A 399 3.60 -22.13 -0.72
CA TYR A 399 4.23 -21.08 -1.53
C TYR A 399 3.20 -20.31 -2.38
N LEU A 400 2.31 -21.03 -3.09
CA LEU A 400 1.27 -20.43 -3.91
C LEU A 400 0.32 -19.54 -3.10
N VAL A 401 -0.09 -20.00 -1.91
CA VAL A 401 -0.92 -19.21 -0.98
C VAL A 401 -0.18 -17.98 -0.46
N GLY A 402 1.13 -18.11 -0.14
CA GLY A 402 1.96 -16.98 0.26
C GLY A 402 2.06 -15.91 -0.83
N LEU A 403 2.34 -16.33 -2.07
CA LEU A 403 2.46 -15.44 -3.22
C LEU A 403 1.13 -14.74 -3.53
N GLU A 404 0.02 -15.48 -3.52
CA GLU A 404 -1.32 -14.92 -3.68
C GLU A 404 -1.61 -13.87 -2.60
N THR A 405 -1.30 -14.17 -1.33
CA THR A 405 -1.44 -13.22 -0.22
C THR A 405 -0.64 -11.94 -0.49
N MET A 406 0.63 -12.06 -0.87
CA MET A 406 1.50 -10.91 -1.12
C MET A 406 0.99 -10.03 -2.26
N ALA A 407 0.56 -10.66 -3.35
CA ALA A 407 0.04 -9.96 -4.53
C ALA A 407 -1.30 -9.27 -4.24
N ARG A 408 -2.21 -9.91 -3.50
CA ARG A 408 -3.50 -9.33 -3.12
C ARG A 408 -3.34 -8.16 -2.16
N LEU A 409 -2.42 -8.24 -1.20
CA LEU A 409 -2.07 -7.09 -0.36
C LEU A 409 -1.44 -5.95 -1.17
N GLY A 410 -0.61 -6.26 -2.16
CA GLY A 410 -0.08 -5.24 -3.08
C GLY A 410 -1.17 -4.54 -3.90
N LEU A 411 -2.16 -5.29 -4.41
CA LEU A 411 -3.33 -4.73 -5.09
C LEU A 411 -4.22 -3.91 -4.15
N ALA A 412 -4.33 -4.30 -2.88
CA ALA A 412 -5.06 -3.59 -1.86
C ALA A 412 -4.37 -2.30 -1.44
N LEU A 413 -3.04 -2.25 -1.30
CA LEU A 413 -2.32 -1.02 -0.96
C LEU A 413 -2.18 -0.03 -2.12
N GLY A 414 -2.10 -0.53 -3.36
CA GLY A 414 -1.89 0.29 -4.54
C GLY A 414 -0.47 0.86 -4.66
N SER A 415 -0.27 1.77 -5.63
CA SER A 415 1.07 2.27 -5.98
C SER A 415 1.66 3.24 -4.96
N ARG A 416 0.80 3.95 -4.22
CA ARG A 416 1.18 5.02 -3.28
C ARG A 416 2.09 4.51 -2.16
N HIS A 417 1.86 3.29 -1.67
CA HIS A 417 2.71 2.65 -0.67
C HIS A 417 4.19 2.69 -1.06
N TYR A 418 4.49 2.26 -2.28
CA TYR A 418 5.85 2.25 -2.81
C TYR A 418 6.35 3.69 -3.03
N GLU A 419 5.53 4.55 -3.60
CA GLU A 419 5.88 5.96 -3.88
C GLU A 419 6.28 6.74 -2.62
N LEU A 420 5.62 6.48 -1.49
CA LEU A 420 5.96 7.05 -0.18
C LEU A 420 7.35 6.65 0.34
N GLY A 421 7.95 5.60 -0.23
CA GLY A 421 9.29 5.16 0.11
C GLY A 421 9.36 3.77 0.74
N PHE A 422 8.25 3.04 0.86
CA PHE A 422 8.28 1.68 1.37
C PHE A 422 8.77 0.67 0.33
N HIS A 423 9.48 -0.36 0.80
CA HIS A 423 9.92 -1.48 -0.01
C HIS A 423 8.94 -2.65 0.11
N SER A 424 8.04 -2.79 -0.87
CA SER A 424 6.97 -3.82 -0.90
C SER A 424 7.46 -5.24 -0.61
N THR A 425 8.66 -5.60 -1.09
CA THR A 425 9.29 -6.91 -0.83
C THR A 425 9.26 -7.26 0.66
N ALA A 426 9.57 -6.32 1.55
CA ALA A 426 9.60 -6.62 2.98
C ALA A 426 8.32 -6.25 3.73
N THR A 427 7.68 -5.12 3.40
CA THR A 427 6.44 -4.71 4.07
C THR A 427 5.30 -5.69 3.81
N LEU A 428 5.12 -6.13 2.55
CA LEU A 428 4.12 -7.16 2.18
C LEU A 428 4.64 -8.56 2.45
N GLY A 429 5.93 -8.79 2.20
CA GLY A 429 6.54 -10.12 2.27
C GLY A 429 6.53 -10.70 3.68
N THR A 430 6.60 -9.85 4.71
CA THR A 430 6.50 -10.29 6.11
C THR A 430 5.16 -11.00 6.39
N ILE A 431 4.05 -10.42 5.93
CA ILE A 431 2.70 -10.99 6.08
C ILE A 431 2.55 -12.23 5.18
N ALA A 432 3.11 -12.20 3.97
CA ALA A 432 3.08 -13.33 3.04
C ALA A 432 3.85 -14.56 3.55
N ALA A 433 5.03 -14.35 4.12
CA ALA A 433 5.82 -15.42 4.75
C ALA A 433 5.09 -16.01 5.96
N ALA A 434 4.39 -15.18 6.76
CA ALA A 434 3.54 -15.67 7.84
C ALA A 434 2.36 -16.50 7.33
N ALA A 435 1.69 -16.05 6.27
CA ALA A 435 0.59 -16.79 5.64
C ALA A 435 1.06 -18.16 5.12
N ALA A 436 2.19 -18.19 4.40
CA ALA A 436 2.77 -19.40 3.85
C ALA A 436 3.22 -20.38 4.96
N ALA A 437 3.96 -19.89 5.97
CA ALA A 437 4.40 -20.71 7.08
C ALA A 437 3.22 -21.26 7.90
N ALA A 438 2.21 -20.41 8.19
CA ALA A 438 1.01 -20.84 8.91
C ALA A 438 0.20 -21.88 8.13
N ARG A 439 0.14 -21.76 6.79
CA ARG A 439 -0.45 -22.78 5.91
C ARG A 439 0.31 -24.09 5.97
N LEU A 440 1.65 -24.06 5.89
CA LEU A 440 2.47 -25.27 5.92
C LEU A 440 2.42 -25.98 7.29
N LEU A 441 2.30 -25.21 8.38
CA LEU A 441 2.11 -25.72 9.74
C LEU A 441 0.68 -26.24 10.01
N GLY A 442 -0.25 -26.08 9.06
CA GLY A 442 -1.64 -26.54 9.22
C GLY A 442 -2.43 -25.77 10.27
N LEU A 443 -2.14 -24.48 10.48
CA LEU A 443 -2.85 -23.66 11.45
C LEU A 443 -4.31 -23.40 11.03
N GLY A 444 -5.22 -23.37 12.00
CA GLY A 444 -6.62 -23.01 11.76
C GLY A 444 -6.82 -21.50 11.51
N GLU A 445 -7.97 -21.13 10.94
CA GLU A 445 -8.30 -19.76 10.50
C GLU A 445 -8.01 -18.67 11.55
N GLN A 446 -8.40 -18.91 12.81
CA GLN A 446 -8.16 -17.95 13.89
C GLN A 446 -6.67 -17.72 14.16
N ARG A 447 -5.86 -18.80 14.16
CA ARG A 447 -4.41 -18.69 14.38
C ARG A 447 -3.72 -18.05 13.18
N ILE A 448 -4.21 -18.33 11.96
CA ILE A 448 -3.72 -17.63 10.76
C ILE A 448 -4.00 -16.13 10.89
N ALA A 449 -5.22 -15.72 11.24
CA ALA A 449 -5.54 -14.29 11.42
C ALA A 449 -4.61 -13.60 12.43
N VAL A 450 -4.31 -14.27 13.56
CA VAL A 450 -3.34 -13.78 14.55
C VAL A 450 -1.91 -13.73 13.98
N ALA A 451 -1.48 -14.74 13.22
CA ALA A 451 -0.16 -14.75 12.57
C ALA A 451 0.00 -13.56 11.61
N LEU A 452 -1.03 -13.24 10.82
CA LEU A 452 -1.03 -12.06 9.95
C LEU A 452 -0.90 -10.77 10.77
N GLY A 453 -1.60 -10.68 11.92
CA GLY A 453 -1.51 -9.57 12.86
C GLY A 453 -0.10 -9.36 13.44
N LEU A 454 0.50 -10.44 13.93
CA LEU A 454 1.86 -10.44 14.48
C LEU A 454 2.92 -10.14 13.41
N ALA A 455 2.67 -10.56 12.16
CA ALA A 455 3.55 -10.25 11.04
C ALA A 455 3.47 -8.77 10.66
N ALA A 456 2.26 -8.20 10.58
CA ALA A 456 2.07 -6.80 10.19
C ALA A 456 2.77 -5.81 11.13
N THR A 457 2.82 -6.08 12.44
CA THR A 457 3.55 -5.22 13.39
C THR A 457 5.07 -5.30 13.24
N GLN A 458 5.58 -6.23 12.43
CA GLN A 458 7.00 -6.38 12.09
C GLN A 458 7.31 -5.97 10.65
N SER A 459 6.29 -5.62 9.85
CA SER A 459 6.45 -5.17 8.47
C SER A 459 7.26 -3.86 8.40
N ALA A 460 8.44 -3.92 7.81
CA ALA A 460 9.33 -2.77 7.66
C ALA A 460 10.17 -2.88 6.38
N GLY A 461 10.69 -1.75 5.90
CA GLY A 461 11.61 -1.69 4.77
C GLY A 461 11.48 -0.38 4.00
N LEU A 462 12.60 0.31 3.79
CA LEU A 462 12.64 1.62 3.14
C LEU A 462 13.48 1.57 1.86
N ARG A 463 12.94 2.11 0.77
CA ARG A 463 13.64 2.25 -0.52
C ARG A 463 14.87 3.14 -0.44
N ALA A 464 15.01 3.94 0.61
CA ALA A 464 16.22 4.71 0.89
C ALA A 464 17.49 3.84 0.96
N GLN A 465 17.36 2.53 1.19
CA GLN A 465 18.48 1.59 1.23
C GLN A 465 18.83 0.96 -0.14
N PHE A 466 18.15 1.34 -1.22
CA PHE A 466 18.45 0.78 -2.54
C PHE A 466 19.86 1.18 -3.00
N GLY A 467 20.56 0.26 -3.65
CA GLY A 467 21.98 0.43 -4.01
C GLY A 467 22.96 0.09 -2.88
N THR A 468 22.50 -0.55 -1.80
CA THR A 468 23.34 -1.02 -0.68
C THR A 468 23.01 -2.46 -0.30
N ASP A 469 23.89 -3.11 0.45
CA ASP A 469 23.68 -4.46 1.01
C ASP A 469 22.49 -4.54 1.98
N ALA A 470 21.95 -3.40 2.42
CA ALA A 470 20.75 -3.37 3.25
C ALA A 470 19.47 -3.69 2.45
N LYS A 471 19.46 -3.56 1.12
CA LYS A 471 18.29 -3.94 0.30
C LYS A 471 18.02 -5.46 0.37
N PRO A 472 19.01 -6.35 0.12
CA PRO A 472 18.86 -7.79 0.34
C PRO A 472 18.45 -8.17 1.77
N LEU A 473 18.99 -7.47 2.77
CA LEU A 473 18.64 -7.69 4.18
C LEU A 473 17.14 -7.54 4.46
N HIS A 474 16.43 -6.68 3.73
CA HIS A 474 14.98 -6.56 3.85
C HIS A 474 14.24 -7.89 3.60
N ALA A 475 14.68 -8.67 2.61
CA ALA A 475 14.06 -9.96 2.29
C ALA A 475 14.27 -10.98 3.42
N GLY A 476 15.51 -11.10 3.90
CA GLY A 476 15.84 -11.96 5.03
C GLY A 476 15.11 -11.57 6.33
N LEU A 477 15.05 -10.28 6.65
CA LEU A 477 14.33 -9.79 7.84
C LEU A 477 12.83 -10.10 7.74
N ALA A 478 12.22 -9.90 6.57
CA ALA A 478 10.81 -10.20 6.35
C ALA A 478 10.51 -11.71 6.43
N ALA A 479 11.37 -12.55 5.86
CA ALA A 479 11.24 -14.00 5.93
C ALA A 479 11.30 -14.49 7.39
N ARG A 480 12.29 -14.00 8.14
CA ARG A 480 12.43 -14.30 9.57
C ARG A 480 11.22 -13.81 10.37
N ALA A 481 10.79 -12.58 10.17
CA ALA A 481 9.67 -11.98 10.92
C ALA A 481 8.35 -12.71 10.65
N GLY A 482 8.06 -13.04 9.39
CA GLY A 482 6.87 -13.79 8.99
C GLY A 482 6.85 -15.20 9.57
N LEU A 483 7.96 -15.93 9.45
CA LEU A 483 8.10 -17.24 10.10
C LEU A 483 7.92 -17.15 11.62
N THR A 484 8.57 -16.18 12.26
CA THR A 484 8.45 -15.97 13.71
C THR A 484 7.00 -15.70 14.11
N ALA A 485 6.27 -14.89 13.35
CA ALA A 485 4.86 -14.59 13.60
C ALA A 485 3.97 -15.85 13.53
N ALA A 486 4.19 -16.72 12.54
CA ALA A 486 3.48 -17.99 12.44
C ALA A 486 3.78 -18.92 13.63
N LEU A 487 5.04 -19.00 14.07
CA LEU A 487 5.44 -19.79 15.24
C LEU A 487 4.87 -19.25 16.55
N LEU A 488 4.81 -17.93 16.73
CA LEU A 488 4.18 -17.32 17.90
C LEU A 488 2.68 -17.61 17.93
N ALA A 489 2.00 -17.54 16.78
CA ALA A 489 0.59 -17.88 16.67
C ALA A 489 0.33 -19.39 16.91
N GLU A 490 1.21 -20.26 16.42
CA GLU A 490 1.20 -21.71 16.71
C GLU A 490 1.29 -21.96 18.22
N ALA A 491 2.20 -21.27 18.90
CA ALA A 491 2.40 -21.34 20.34
C ALA A 491 1.24 -20.73 21.17
N GLY A 492 0.30 -20.05 20.52
CA GLY A 492 -0.89 -19.48 21.16
C GLY A 492 -0.69 -18.06 21.71
N LEU A 493 0.33 -17.32 21.26
CA LEU A 493 0.45 -15.90 21.58
C LEU A 493 -0.78 -15.16 21.02
N ALA A 494 -1.48 -14.41 21.88
CA ALA A 494 -2.60 -13.59 21.46
C ALA A 494 -2.14 -12.37 20.64
N GLY A 495 -2.94 -12.00 19.63
CA GLY A 495 -2.72 -10.82 18.81
C GLY A 495 -4.03 -10.38 18.15
N THR A 496 -4.02 -9.21 17.49
CA THR A 496 -5.20 -8.76 16.74
C THR A 496 -5.50 -9.72 15.59
N ALA A 497 -6.74 -10.18 15.50
CA ALA A 497 -7.25 -10.99 14.38
C ALA A 497 -7.99 -10.12 13.33
N GLY A 498 -7.90 -8.80 13.46
CA GLY A 498 -8.54 -7.81 12.58
C GLY A 498 -7.54 -6.80 12.00
N ILE A 499 -6.37 -7.28 11.54
CA ILE A 499 -5.27 -6.43 11.09
C ILE A 499 -5.51 -5.74 9.73
N LEU A 500 -6.65 -6.01 9.09
CA LEU A 500 -7.12 -5.38 7.85
C LEU A 500 -8.53 -4.78 7.99
N ASP A 501 -9.02 -4.59 9.23
CA ASP A 501 -10.44 -4.28 9.50
C ASP A 501 -10.68 -2.94 10.21
N GLY A 502 -9.66 -2.11 10.42
CA GLY A 502 -9.73 -0.97 11.35
C GLY A 502 -9.02 0.29 10.86
N PRO A 503 -9.31 1.46 11.46
CA PRO A 503 -8.76 2.74 11.00
C PRO A 503 -7.25 2.90 11.24
N ILE A 504 -6.66 2.04 12.08
CA ILE A 504 -5.22 2.00 12.39
C ILE A 504 -4.59 0.66 11.99
N ASP A 505 -5.22 -0.01 11.02
CA ASP A 505 -4.81 -1.33 10.55
C ASP A 505 -3.65 -1.25 9.53
N PHE A 506 -3.20 -2.41 9.05
CA PHE A 506 -2.08 -2.48 8.12
C PHE A 506 -2.35 -1.70 6.82
N LEU A 507 -3.55 -1.83 6.23
CA LEU A 507 -3.86 -1.20 4.96
C LEU A 507 -3.99 0.31 5.09
N SER A 508 -4.60 0.78 6.18
CA SER A 508 -4.79 2.20 6.47
C SER A 508 -3.45 2.89 6.70
N VAL A 509 -2.54 2.26 7.47
CA VAL A 509 -1.22 2.82 7.79
C VAL A 509 -0.29 2.80 6.58
N PHE A 510 -0.22 1.69 5.86
CA PHE A 510 0.72 1.53 4.75
C PHE A 510 0.18 2.01 3.40
N GLY A 511 -1.13 2.18 3.26
CA GLY A 511 -1.81 2.65 2.05
C GLY A 511 -1.96 4.18 1.96
N ALA A 512 -1.94 4.85 3.12
CA ALA A 512 -2.00 6.31 3.23
C ALA A 512 -3.20 6.94 2.48
N GLY A 513 -4.37 6.32 2.60
CA GLY A 513 -5.64 6.77 2.03
C GLY A 513 -5.81 6.47 0.53
N ALA A 514 -4.97 5.59 -0.03
CA ALA A 514 -5.09 5.11 -1.41
C ALA A 514 -5.42 3.60 -1.49
N GLU A 515 -5.57 2.95 -0.34
CA GLU A 515 -5.89 1.54 -0.22
C GLU A 515 -7.31 1.22 -0.71
N ALA A 516 -7.47 0.00 -1.24
CA ALA A 516 -8.72 -0.61 -1.67
C ALA A 516 -8.86 -1.98 -0.98
N PRO A 517 -9.34 -2.02 0.28
CA PRO A 517 -9.22 -3.21 1.14
C PRO A 517 -9.79 -4.51 0.55
N GLU A 518 -10.94 -4.45 -0.12
CA GLU A 518 -11.57 -5.64 -0.72
C GLU A 518 -10.68 -6.36 -1.76
N ARG A 519 -9.70 -5.67 -2.36
CA ARG A 519 -8.73 -6.32 -3.27
C ARG A 519 -7.81 -7.33 -2.59
N ALA A 520 -7.73 -7.31 -1.26
CA ALA A 520 -6.98 -8.32 -0.50
C ALA A 520 -7.60 -9.72 -0.62
N VAL A 521 -8.87 -9.83 -1.00
CA VAL A 521 -9.61 -11.11 -1.09
C VAL A 521 -10.40 -11.28 -2.38
N ALA A 522 -10.62 -10.21 -3.15
CA ALA A 522 -11.30 -10.27 -4.44
C ALA A 522 -10.59 -11.26 -5.39
N ASP A 523 -11.37 -12.06 -6.12
CA ASP A 523 -10.93 -13.00 -7.16
C ASP A 523 -9.79 -13.96 -6.74
N TRP A 524 -9.72 -14.32 -5.45
CA TRP A 524 -8.67 -15.19 -4.90
C TRP A 524 -8.51 -16.49 -5.70
N GLY A 525 -7.31 -16.72 -6.24
CA GLY A 525 -7.00 -17.91 -7.03
C GLY A 525 -7.67 -17.99 -8.41
N ALA A 526 -8.38 -16.94 -8.86
CA ALA A 526 -9.17 -16.96 -10.09
C ALA A 526 -8.85 -15.80 -11.06
N PRO A 527 -7.76 -15.88 -11.84
CA PRO A 527 -6.69 -16.87 -11.75
C PRO A 527 -5.72 -16.57 -10.61
N TRP A 528 -4.92 -17.56 -10.23
CA TRP A 528 -3.79 -17.37 -9.33
C TRP A 528 -2.82 -16.31 -9.86
N GLN A 529 -2.32 -15.48 -8.96
CA GLN A 529 -1.41 -14.37 -9.29
C GLN A 529 -0.10 -14.87 -9.92
N ILE A 530 0.35 -16.08 -9.55
CA ILE A 530 1.51 -16.75 -10.17
C ILE A 530 1.34 -17.01 -11.68
N LEU A 531 0.10 -17.08 -12.17
CA LEU A 531 -0.22 -17.28 -13.57
C LEU A 531 -0.55 -15.96 -14.27
N LYS A 532 -1.21 -15.04 -13.57
CA LYS A 532 -1.56 -13.72 -14.11
C LYS A 532 -1.53 -12.65 -13.02
N PRO A 533 -0.64 -11.65 -13.12
CA PRO A 533 0.29 -11.40 -14.24
C PRO A 533 1.45 -12.40 -14.34
N GLY A 534 1.68 -13.21 -13.31
CA GLY A 534 2.78 -14.14 -13.24
C GLY A 534 4.10 -13.52 -12.76
N LEU A 535 5.06 -14.40 -12.48
CA LEU A 535 6.42 -14.01 -12.12
C LEU A 535 7.22 -13.68 -13.37
N ILE A 536 8.07 -12.66 -13.25
CA ILE A 536 9.12 -12.40 -14.23
C ILE A 536 10.43 -12.87 -13.62
N PHE A 537 10.98 -13.94 -14.16
CA PHE A 537 12.30 -14.43 -13.81
C PHE A 537 13.35 -13.58 -14.53
N LYS A 538 14.23 -12.91 -13.78
CA LYS A 538 15.25 -12.03 -14.37
C LYS A 538 16.26 -12.86 -15.17
N GLU A 539 16.55 -12.45 -16.40
CA GLU A 539 17.61 -13.07 -17.21
C GLU A 539 19.01 -12.63 -16.76
N PHE A 540 19.14 -11.39 -16.28
CA PHE A 540 20.41 -10.79 -15.87
C PHE A 540 20.39 -10.42 -14.38
N ALA A 541 21.53 -10.60 -13.69
CA ALA A 541 21.75 -10.30 -12.27
C ALA A 541 21.91 -8.79 -11.99
N CYS A 542 20.94 -8.00 -12.42
CA CYS A 542 20.92 -6.55 -12.25
C CYS A 542 19.49 -5.98 -12.20
N CYS A 543 19.38 -4.68 -11.91
CA CYS A 543 18.10 -3.99 -11.75
C CYS A 543 17.19 -4.15 -12.98
N THR A 544 15.91 -4.46 -12.76
CA THR A 544 14.92 -4.61 -13.86
C THR A 544 14.80 -3.39 -14.80
N ALA A 545 15.24 -2.20 -14.38
CA ALA A 545 15.28 -1.02 -15.23
C ALA A 545 16.32 -1.11 -16.36
N THR A 546 17.34 -1.96 -16.27
CA THR A 546 18.34 -2.18 -17.34
C THR A 546 17.92 -3.24 -18.35
N HIS A 547 16.99 -4.14 -18.00
CA HIS A 547 16.72 -5.37 -18.75
C HIS A 547 16.30 -5.12 -20.20
N CYS A 548 15.38 -4.18 -20.45
CA CYS A 548 14.97 -3.87 -21.82
C CYS A 548 16.14 -3.33 -22.68
N ALA A 549 17.10 -2.62 -22.07
CA ALA A 549 18.28 -2.13 -22.78
C ALA A 549 19.31 -3.25 -23.03
N ALA A 550 19.51 -4.14 -22.05
CA ALA A 550 20.34 -5.34 -22.20
C ALA A 550 19.82 -6.22 -23.36
N GLU A 551 18.53 -6.54 -23.31
CA GLU A 551 17.80 -7.29 -24.31
C GLU A 551 17.90 -6.65 -25.70
N ALA A 552 17.68 -5.33 -25.79
CA ALA A 552 17.80 -4.59 -27.06
C ALA A 552 19.22 -4.67 -27.64
N THR A 553 20.24 -4.64 -26.78
CA THR A 553 21.65 -4.71 -27.17
C THR A 553 22.01 -6.11 -27.69
N LEU A 554 21.59 -7.15 -26.97
CA LEU A 554 21.83 -8.54 -27.38
C LEU A 554 21.08 -8.90 -28.67
N ASP A 555 19.85 -8.40 -28.85
CA ASP A 555 19.12 -8.56 -30.12
C ASP A 555 19.89 -7.93 -31.29
N LEU A 556 20.49 -6.74 -31.11
CA LEU A 556 21.30 -6.10 -32.15
C LEU A 556 22.54 -6.92 -32.53
N LEU A 557 23.21 -7.52 -31.55
CA LEU A 557 24.37 -8.39 -31.77
C LEU A 557 23.99 -9.70 -32.46
N ALA A 558 22.82 -10.26 -32.11
CA ALA A 558 22.30 -11.48 -32.73
C ALA A 558 21.92 -11.27 -34.20
N GLU A 559 21.48 -10.06 -34.58
CA GLU A 559 21.17 -9.72 -35.97
C GLU A 559 22.42 -9.62 -36.84
N ALA A 560 23.49 -9.00 -36.33
CA ALA A 560 24.78 -8.93 -36.99
C ALA A 560 25.87 -8.47 -36.00
N PRO A 561 27.13 -8.94 -36.17
CA PRO A 561 28.25 -8.45 -35.39
C PRO A 561 28.40 -6.93 -35.48
N ILE A 562 28.74 -6.30 -34.36
CA ILE A 562 29.04 -4.87 -34.25
C ILE A 562 30.52 -4.72 -33.90
N ASP A 563 31.26 -4.00 -34.72
CA ASP A 563 32.67 -3.68 -34.45
C ASP A 563 32.76 -2.61 -33.34
N VAL A 564 33.02 -3.04 -32.11
CA VAL A 564 33.02 -2.18 -30.92
C VAL A 564 33.93 -0.94 -31.06
N PRO A 565 35.18 -1.05 -31.56
CA PRO A 565 36.01 0.11 -31.88
C PRO A 565 35.37 1.16 -32.78
N ALA A 566 34.47 0.76 -33.70
CA ALA A 566 33.79 1.65 -34.65
C ALA A 566 32.56 2.34 -34.06
N ILE A 567 32.19 2.07 -32.80
CA ILE A 567 31.06 2.73 -32.13
C ILE A 567 31.41 4.17 -31.79
N GLU A 568 30.76 5.14 -32.42
CA GLU A 568 30.92 6.56 -32.11
C GLU A 568 30.13 6.93 -30.85
N ARG A 569 28.86 6.50 -30.77
CA ARG A 569 27.94 6.89 -29.70
C ARG A 569 26.85 5.84 -29.49
N ILE A 570 26.41 5.69 -28.25
CA ILE A 570 25.27 4.84 -27.87
C ILE A 570 24.24 5.71 -27.16
N THR A 571 22.98 5.66 -27.58
CA THR A 571 21.87 6.34 -26.89
C THR A 571 20.87 5.31 -26.37
N VAL A 572 20.59 5.36 -25.07
CA VAL A 572 19.55 4.55 -24.42
C VAL A 572 18.37 5.45 -24.04
N THR A 573 17.24 5.29 -24.70
CA THR A 573 16.03 6.07 -24.45
C THR A 573 15.05 5.32 -23.57
N PHE A 574 14.54 5.98 -22.53
CA PHE A 574 13.54 5.49 -21.59
C PHE A 574 12.24 6.30 -21.66
N PRO A 575 11.08 5.75 -21.21
CA PRO A 575 9.95 6.59 -20.82
C PRO A 575 10.35 7.51 -19.65
N PRO A 576 9.66 8.64 -19.42
CA PRO A 576 9.94 9.50 -18.28
C PRO A 576 9.90 8.71 -16.96
N GLY A 577 10.96 8.79 -16.16
CA GLY A 577 11.11 8.03 -14.91
C GLY A 577 11.45 6.54 -15.05
N GLY A 578 11.64 6.02 -16.26
CA GLY A 578 11.97 4.61 -16.51
C GLY A 578 13.35 4.17 -16.00
N ASP A 579 14.29 5.11 -15.87
CA ASP A 579 15.65 4.92 -15.34
C ASP A 579 15.81 5.41 -13.89
N ALA A 580 14.72 5.72 -13.19
CA ALA A 580 14.78 6.30 -11.84
C ALA A 580 15.50 5.41 -10.80
N ALA A 581 15.54 4.10 -11.03
CA ALA A 581 16.26 3.14 -10.17
C ALA A 581 17.76 3.03 -10.54
N LEU A 582 18.18 3.58 -11.66
CA LEU A 582 19.53 3.48 -12.19
C LEU A 582 20.38 4.66 -11.69
N THR A 583 20.72 4.64 -10.41
CA THR A 583 21.39 5.76 -9.74
C THR A 583 22.88 5.87 -10.07
N VAL A 584 23.48 4.81 -10.61
CA VAL A 584 24.91 4.75 -10.93
C VAL A 584 25.13 5.05 -12.42
N ARG A 585 26.01 6.01 -12.72
CA ARG A 585 26.45 6.33 -14.09
C ARG A 585 27.90 5.95 -14.37
N GLU A 586 28.75 6.06 -13.35
CA GLU A 586 30.18 5.74 -13.41
C GLU A 586 30.47 4.62 -12.40
N PRO A 587 30.11 3.37 -12.73
CA PRO A 587 30.36 2.25 -11.82
C PRO A 587 31.85 1.99 -11.70
N THR A 588 32.29 1.61 -10.49
CA THR A 588 33.68 1.22 -10.22
C THR A 588 33.87 -0.28 -10.11
N THR A 589 32.77 -1.01 -9.81
CA THR A 589 32.71 -2.47 -9.71
C THR A 589 31.52 -3.04 -10.49
N GLY A 590 31.48 -4.35 -10.72
CA GLY A 590 30.30 -5.03 -11.28
C GLY A 590 29.05 -4.89 -10.38
N VAL A 591 29.23 -4.83 -9.06
CA VAL A 591 28.16 -4.54 -8.08
C VAL A 591 27.51 -3.18 -8.35
N ASP A 592 28.31 -2.13 -8.55
CA ASP A 592 27.81 -0.82 -8.98
C ASP A 592 27.09 -0.92 -10.34
N GLY A 593 27.66 -1.74 -11.23
CA GLY A 593 27.13 -2.07 -12.55
C GLY A 593 25.69 -2.60 -12.55
N ARG A 594 25.25 -3.24 -11.45
CA ARG A 594 23.85 -3.71 -11.29
C ARG A 594 22.81 -2.59 -11.41
N PHE A 595 23.22 -1.34 -11.18
CA PHE A 595 22.38 -0.15 -11.25
C PHE A 595 22.82 0.87 -12.32
N SER A 596 23.64 0.44 -13.29
CA SER A 596 24.10 1.28 -14.40
C SER A 596 23.73 0.64 -15.75
N VAL A 597 22.91 1.33 -16.54
CA VAL A 597 22.62 0.89 -17.91
C VAL A 597 23.81 1.07 -18.83
N GLU A 598 24.67 2.06 -18.56
CA GLU A 598 25.90 2.30 -19.30
C GLU A 598 26.80 1.08 -19.25
N TYR A 599 27.02 0.56 -18.04
CA TYR A 599 27.78 -0.67 -17.84
C TYR A 599 27.13 -1.89 -18.50
N VAL A 600 25.83 -2.08 -18.29
CA VAL A 600 25.09 -3.22 -18.87
C VAL A 600 25.20 -3.25 -20.40
N VAL A 601 24.99 -2.12 -21.06
CA VAL A 601 25.07 -2.03 -22.53
C VAL A 601 26.51 -2.20 -23.01
N ALA A 602 27.49 -1.58 -22.34
CA ALA A 602 28.90 -1.70 -22.70
C ALA A 602 29.42 -3.15 -22.55
N SER A 603 29.15 -3.79 -21.42
CA SER A 603 29.52 -5.19 -21.17
C SER A 603 28.84 -6.13 -22.17
N ALA A 604 27.55 -5.94 -22.46
CA ALA A 604 26.85 -6.76 -23.45
C ALA A 604 27.47 -6.64 -24.85
N LEU A 605 27.88 -5.44 -25.27
CA LEU A 605 28.54 -5.21 -26.56
C LEU A 605 29.92 -5.86 -26.66
N ILE A 606 30.68 -5.84 -25.58
CA ILE A 606 32.04 -6.38 -25.56
C ILE A 606 32.04 -7.89 -25.41
N ASP A 607 31.27 -8.41 -24.45
CA ASP A 607 31.31 -9.83 -24.07
C ASP A 607 30.32 -10.68 -24.88
N GLY A 608 29.36 -10.04 -25.56
CA GLY A 608 28.31 -10.72 -26.33
C GLY A 608 27.29 -11.48 -25.47
N LYS A 609 27.43 -11.42 -24.14
CA LYS A 609 26.57 -12.04 -23.13
C LYS A 609 26.64 -11.26 -21.82
N LEU A 610 25.70 -11.53 -20.92
CA LEU A 610 25.68 -10.99 -19.56
C LEU A 610 25.41 -12.15 -18.59
N GLY A 611 26.44 -12.63 -17.91
CA GLY A 611 26.33 -13.65 -16.87
C GLY A 611 26.43 -13.07 -15.46
N VAL A 612 26.30 -13.91 -14.43
CA VAL A 612 26.43 -13.50 -13.02
C VAL A 612 27.80 -12.88 -12.74
N GLU A 613 28.85 -13.39 -13.37
CA GLU A 613 30.23 -12.89 -13.30
C GLU A 613 30.38 -11.44 -13.81
N THR A 614 29.42 -10.97 -14.62
CA THR A 614 29.42 -9.58 -15.09
C THR A 614 29.09 -8.61 -13.95
N PHE A 615 28.50 -9.07 -12.86
CA PHE A 615 27.97 -8.22 -11.80
C PHE A 615 28.59 -8.54 -10.43
N ASP A 616 29.81 -9.09 -10.43
CA ASP A 616 30.57 -9.40 -9.23
C ASP A 616 31.28 -8.16 -8.64
N ASP A 617 32.09 -8.36 -7.60
CA ASP A 617 32.81 -7.30 -6.91
C ASP A 617 34.11 -6.86 -7.61
N GLN A 618 34.40 -7.39 -8.80
CA GLN A 618 35.63 -7.06 -9.51
C GLN A 618 35.58 -5.63 -10.08
N PRO A 619 36.74 -4.95 -10.18
CA PRO A 619 36.82 -3.63 -10.80
C PRO A 619 36.34 -3.65 -12.26
N VAL A 620 35.64 -2.58 -12.68
CA VAL A 620 35.23 -2.42 -14.07
C VAL A 620 36.45 -2.47 -15.00
N ARG A 621 36.37 -3.31 -16.05
CA ARG A 621 37.47 -3.49 -17.00
C ARG A 621 37.71 -2.19 -17.81
N PRO A 622 38.97 -1.87 -18.18
CA PRO A 622 39.29 -0.64 -18.90
C PRO A 622 38.59 -0.47 -20.27
N ASP A 623 38.35 -1.58 -20.98
CA ASP A 623 37.63 -1.60 -22.25
C ASP A 623 36.14 -1.26 -22.07
N VAL A 624 35.51 -1.84 -21.05
CA VAL A 624 34.12 -1.51 -20.64
C VAL A 624 34.04 -0.05 -20.20
N GLN A 625 35.01 0.44 -19.41
CA GLN A 625 35.09 1.83 -18.98
C GLN A 625 35.20 2.82 -20.16
N ALA A 626 35.97 2.46 -21.19
CA ALA A 626 36.12 3.30 -22.37
C ALA A 626 34.83 3.37 -23.21
N LEU A 627 34.08 2.26 -23.29
CA LEU A 627 32.84 2.21 -24.04
C LEU A 627 31.66 2.83 -23.29
N LEU A 628 31.55 2.62 -21.97
CA LEU A 628 30.46 3.17 -21.18
C LEU A 628 30.44 4.71 -21.21
N ALA A 629 31.60 5.36 -21.36
CA ALA A 629 31.72 6.80 -21.53
C ALA A 629 31.04 7.34 -22.81
N ARG A 630 30.70 6.46 -23.76
CA ARG A 630 29.98 6.78 -25.00
C ARG A 630 28.48 6.51 -24.91
N VAL A 631 27.98 6.07 -23.74
CA VAL A 631 26.56 5.77 -23.52
C VAL A 631 25.84 6.97 -22.91
N GLU A 632 24.83 7.46 -23.61
CA GLU A 632 23.97 8.56 -23.17
C GLU A 632 22.57 8.05 -22.83
N ARG A 633 21.98 8.57 -21.75
CA ARG A 633 20.57 8.33 -21.43
C ARG A 633 19.70 9.45 -21.99
N ARG A 634 18.55 9.09 -22.54
CA ARG A 634 17.52 10.02 -23.01
C ARG A 634 16.15 9.63 -22.48
N HIS A 635 15.24 10.60 -22.40
CA HIS A 635 13.82 10.35 -22.15
C HIS A 635 12.98 10.71 -23.39
N ASP A 636 12.01 9.85 -23.69
CA ASP A 636 10.95 10.14 -24.64
C ASP A 636 9.81 10.86 -23.92
N GLU A 637 9.87 12.19 -23.89
CA GLU A 637 8.87 13.05 -23.23
C GLU A 637 7.46 12.96 -23.86
N THR A 638 7.31 12.28 -25.00
CA THR A 638 6.00 12.03 -25.62
C THR A 638 5.32 10.78 -25.08
N ALA A 639 6.08 9.88 -24.44
CA ALA A 639 5.55 8.66 -23.84
C ALA A 639 4.96 8.92 -22.44
N PRO A 640 3.97 8.13 -22.01
CA PRO A 640 3.52 8.16 -20.63
C PRO A 640 4.69 7.94 -19.66
N ARG A 641 4.66 8.65 -18.53
CA ARG A 641 5.61 8.40 -17.43
C ARG A 641 5.49 6.93 -17.00
N MET A 642 6.64 6.31 -16.75
CA MET A 642 6.71 4.93 -16.29
C MET A 642 5.82 4.72 -15.06
N SER A 643 4.97 3.69 -15.12
CA SER A 643 3.99 3.35 -14.10
C SER A 643 3.97 1.83 -13.85
N ASN A 644 2.97 1.36 -13.12
CA ASN A 644 2.75 -0.07 -12.89
C ASN A 644 2.13 -0.79 -14.11
N ASP A 645 1.63 -0.05 -15.10
CA ASP A 645 1.21 -0.64 -16.37
C ASP A 645 2.45 -1.08 -17.15
N PRO A 646 2.63 -2.39 -17.42
CA PRO A 646 3.76 -2.89 -18.20
C PRO A 646 3.91 -2.21 -19.56
N ALA A 647 2.81 -1.74 -20.17
CA ALA A 647 2.82 -1.03 -21.45
C ALA A 647 3.54 0.33 -21.39
N THR A 648 3.74 0.88 -20.18
CA THR A 648 4.48 2.14 -19.99
C THR A 648 5.99 1.95 -19.86
N ARG A 649 6.49 0.71 -19.82
CA ARG A 649 7.94 0.42 -19.78
C ARG A 649 8.47 0.20 -21.19
N PHE A 650 9.67 0.71 -21.48
CA PHE A 650 10.46 0.32 -22.65
C PHE A 650 11.90 0.82 -22.51
N SER A 651 12.78 0.30 -23.38
CA SER A 651 14.04 0.96 -23.71
C SER A 651 14.24 0.93 -25.23
N VAL A 652 14.86 1.99 -25.77
CA VAL A 652 15.37 2.02 -27.14
C VAL A 652 16.87 2.17 -27.09
N VAL A 653 17.61 1.26 -27.70
CA VAL A 653 19.06 1.34 -27.85
C VAL A 653 19.39 1.73 -29.28
N GLU A 654 20.11 2.83 -29.44
CA GLU A 654 20.61 3.34 -30.70
C GLU A 654 22.15 3.31 -30.67
N ILE A 655 22.77 2.69 -31.67
CA ILE A 655 24.23 2.61 -31.81
C ILE A 655 24.62 3.28 -33.12
N ASP A 656 25.35 4.38 -33.03
CA ASP A 656 25.88 5.14 -34.15
C ASP A 656 27.34 4.72 -34.38
N LEU A 657 27.67 4.31 -35.61
CA LEU A 657 29.01 3.89 -36.02
C LEU A 657 29.73 5.01 -36.78
N THR A 658 31.07 4.97 -36.77
CA THR A 658 31.94 5.97 -37.42
C THR A 658 31.79 6.04 -38.95
N ASP A 659 31.20 5.03 -39.58
CA ASP A 659 30.90 5.01 -41.02
C ASP A 659 29.55 5.68 -41.36
N GLY A 660 28.84 6.20 -40.36
CA GLY A 660 27.51 6.79 -40.47
C GLY A 660 26.36 5.78 -40.36
N THR A 661 26.64 4.49 -40.20
CA THR A 661 25.62 3.46 -39.98
C THR A 661 24.99 3.62 -38.61
N ARG A 662 23.66 3.56 -38.56
CA ARG A 662 22.88 3.60 -37.31
C ARG A 662 22.10 2.31 -37.12
N ARG A 663 22.25 1.68 -35.96
CA ARG A 663 21.51 0.49 -35.53
C ARG A 663 20.55 0.86 -34.41
N VAL A 664 19.30 0.41 -34.49
CA VAL A 664 18.27 0.76 -33.51
C VAL A 664 17.45 -0.47 -33.12
N ARG A 665 17.22 -0.66 -31.81
CA ARG A 665 16.33 -1.69 -31.29
C ARG A 665 15.47 -1.12 -30.17
N ARG A 666 14.18 -1.41 -30.21
CA ARG A 666 13.23 -1.10 -29.14
C ARG A 666 12.72 -2.39 -28.51
N VAL A 667 12.75 -2.44 -27.18
CA VAL A 667 12.14 -3.51 -26.39
C VAL A 667 11.07 -2.89 -25.49
N ALA A 668 9.83 -3.37 -25.62
CA ALA A 668 8.64 -2.79 -25.00
C ALA A 668 8.23 -3.45 -23.67
N SER A 669 8.88 -4.53 -23.27
CA SER A 669 8.64 -5.21 -22.01
C SER A 669 9.81 -6.14 -21.69
N ILE A 670 9.98 -6.50 -20.42
CA ILE A 670 10.98 -7.47 -20.00
C ILE A 670 10.51 -8.86 -20.45
N ARG A 671 11.33 -9.60 -21.21
CA ARG A 671 11.03 -10.97 -21.62
C ARG A 671 11.27 -11.95 -20.48
N GLY A 672 12.34 -11.72 -19.71
CA GLY A 672 12.77 -12.61 -18.63
C GLY A 672 13.32 -13.95 -19.12
N ALA A 673 13.82 -14.75 -18.19
CA ALA A 673 14.45 -16.04 -18.47
C ALA A 673 13.45 -17.06 -19.00
N GLN A 674 13.77 -17.63 -20.16
CA GLN A 674 12.93 -18.63 -20.83
C GLN A 674 13.34 -20.08 -20.49
N ASP A 675 14.62 -20.30 -20.16
CA ASP A 675 15.15 -21.61 -19.75
C ASP A 675 15.77 -21.51 -18.35
N LEU A 676 14.95 -21.82 -17.33
CA LEU A 676 15.39 -21.77 -15.94
C LEU A 676 16.43 -22.85 -15.60
N ARG A 677 16.51 -23.93 -16.36
CA ARG A 677 17.56 -24.94 -16.18
C ARG A 677 18.90 -24.42 -16.70
N ALA A 678 18.90 -23.71 -17.81
CA ALA A 678 20.07 -22.99 -18.29
C ALA A 678 20.49 -21.90 -17.30
N LYS A 679 19.54 -21.06 -16.85
CA LYS A 679 19.79 -20.04 -15.81
C LYS A 679 20.41 -20.65 -14.56
N PHE A 680 19.81 -21.72 -14.01
CA PHE A 680 20.33 -22.38 -12.81
C PHE A 680 21.76 -22.88 -13.02
N ARG A 681 22.02 -23.58 -14.12
CA ARG A 681 23.34 -24.14 -14.44
C ARG A 681 24.40 -23.06 -14.60
N ASP A 682 24.08 -21.96 -15.27
CA ASP A 682 24.98 -20.82 -15.45
C ASP A 682 25.28 -20.17 -14.09
N ALA A 683 24.25 -19.91 -13.30
CA ALA A 683 24.37 -19.26 -11.99
C ALA A 683 25.18 -20.06 -10.97
N VAL A 684 25.23 -21.40 -11.08
CA VAL A 684 26.03 -22.27 -10.22
C VAL A 684 27.33 -22.76 -10.87
N GLY A 685 27.73 -22.18 -12.01
CA GLY A 685 28.97 -22.54 -12.71
C GLY A 685 29.03 -23.99 -13.20
N GLY A 686 27.87 -24.64 -13.37
CA GLY A 686 27.77 -26.04 -13.78
C GLY A 686 28.25 -27.04 -12.72
N ASP A 687 28.21 -26.70 -11.43
CA ASP A 687 28.66 -27.59 -10.34
C ASP A 687 27.96 -28.97 -10.39
N PRO A 688 28.72 -30.08 -10.54
CA PRO A 688 28.17 -31.44 -10.59
C PRO A 688 27.38 -31.86 -9.34
N ALA A 689 27.68 -31.28 -8.17
CA ALA A 689 26.98 -31.58 -6.93
C ALA A 689 25.54 -31.02 -6.93
N LEU A 690 25.28 -29.98 -7.74
CA LEU A 690 23.98 -29.32 -7.87
C LEU A 690 23.23 -29.72 -9.16
N GLU A 691 23.86 -30.47 -10.07
CA GLU A 691 23.31 -30.81 -11.39
C GLU A 691 21.92 -31.49 -11.33
N ARG A 692 21.64 -32.23 -10.26
CA ARG A 692 20.38 -32.96 -10.07
C ARG A 692 19.23 -32.11 -9.53
N LEU A 693 19.49 -30.90 -9.02
CA LEU A 693 18.47 -30.06 -8.40
C LEU A 693 17.33 -29.65 -9.35
N PRO A 694 17.59 -29.22 -10.61
CA PRO A 694 16.52 -28.87 -11.53
C PRO A 694 15.53 -30.02 -11.76
N ASP A 695 16.04 -31.24 -11.96
CA ASP A 695 15.20 -32.42 -12.19
C ASP A 695 14.43 -32.81 -10.92
N LEU A 696 15.06 -32.71 -9.74
CA LEU A 696 14.39 -32.93 -8.45
C LEU A 696 13.26 -31.92 -8.24
N VAL A 697 13.50 -30.62 -8.40
CA VAL A 697 12.48 -29.56 -8.22
C VAL A 697 11.32 -29.75 -9.21
N ARG A 698 11.62 -30.15 -10.45
CA ARG A 698 10.59 -30.44 -11.46
C ARG A 698 9.74 -31.66 -11.11
N THR A 699 10.33 -32.69 -10.49
CA THR A 699 9.66 -33.97 -10.26
C THR A 699 9.15 -34.19 -8.84
N MET A 700 9.60 -33.43 -7.84
CA MET A 700 9.26 -33.64 -6.43
C MET A 700 7.75 -33.64 -6.17
N ARG A 701 7.23 -34.66 -5.49
CA ARG A 701 5.81 -34.75 -5.09
C ARG A 701 5.65 -35.18 -3.63
N SER A 702 6.58 -35.99 -3.13
CA SER A 702 6.49 -36.66 -1.83
C SER A 702 7.22 -35.90 -0.71
N THR A 703 7.05 -36.36 0.53
CA THR A 703 7.82 -35.91 1.69
C THR A 703 9.31 -36.25 1.55
N ASP A 704 9.66 -37.40 0.98
CA ASP A 704 11.06 -37.80 0.82
C ASP A 704 11.78 -36.99 -0.27
N ASP A 705 11.09 -36.61 -1.34
CA ASP A 705 11.64 -35.68 -2.33
C ASP A 705 11.96 -34.33 -1.69
N LEU A 706 11.05 -33.81 -0.85
CA LEU A 706 11.25 -32.55 -0.16
C LEU A 706 12.41 -32.63 0.85
N ARG A 707 12.53 -33.73 1.60
CA ARG A 707 13.70 -33.98 2.47
C ARG A 707 15.01 -34.04 1.68
N THR A 708 14.97 -34.66 0.50
CA THR A 708 16.12 -34.71 -0.41
C THR A 708 16.49 -33.32 -0.91
N LEU A 709 15.51 -32.45 -1.21
CA LEU A 709 15.78 -31.06 -1.56
C LEU A 709 16.48 -30.34 -0.38
N ILE A 710 15.95 -30.47 0.84
CA ILE A 710 16.52 -29.83 2.04
C ILE A 710 17.93 -30.32 2.36
N SER A 711 18.26 -31.58 2.09
CA SER A 711 19.63 -32.08 2.31
C SER A 711 20.62 -31.48 1.32
N LEU A 712 20.20 -31.29 0.06
CA LEU A 712 21.02 -30.69 -0.99
C LEU A 712 21.28 -29.19 -0.80
N LEU A 713 20.44 -28.47 -0.05
CA LEU A 713 20.65 -27.04 0.19
C LEU A 713 21.98 -26.71 0.85
N ASN A 714 22.49 -27.57 1.74
CA ASN A 714 23.79 -27.36 2.40
C ASN A 714 25.02 -27.63 1.52
N THR A 715 24.82 -28.00 0.26
CA THR A 715 25.90 -28.23 -0.70
C THR A 715 26.63 -26.91 -0.92
N VAL A 716 27.93 -26.88 -0.64
CA VAL A 716 28.79 -25.72 -0.91
C VAL A 716 29.20 -25.75 -2.36
N PRO A 717 28.77 -24.78 -3.19
CA PRO A 717 29.12 -24.78 -4.60
C PRO A 717 30.59 -24.37 -4.80
N SER A 718 31.17 -24.83 -5.91
CA SER A 718 32.54 -24.55 -6.36
C SER A 718 32.62 -23.21 -7.12
N LEU A 719 31.92 -22.19 -6.62
CA LEU A 719 31.71 -20.89 -7.27
C LEU A 719 32.82 -19.88 -6.99
#